data_AF-A0A7X5Q8Y9-F1
#
_entry.id   AF-A0A7X5Q8Y9-F1
#
_cell.length_a   1.000
_cell.length_b   1.000
_cell.length_c   1.000
_cell.angle_alpha   90.00
_cell.angle_beta   90.00
_cell.angle_gamma   90.00
#
_symmetry.space_group_name_H-M   'P 1'
#
loop_
_entity.id
_entity.type
_entity.pdbx_description
1 polymer ?
#
loop_
_entity_poly.entity_id
_entity_poly.type
_entity_poly.pdbx_seq_one_letter_code
_entity_poly.pdbx_strand_id
1 'polypeptide(L)'
;MRKKIILSLFCLSFLFYFQIERLHSIENSSTVTYPVGELGEKWVFPSDHLPVGATIGNIHLAAWNTLNTRYIYHILTNQQGLRESLIVSTNIPTEENKTLTVRENLIVDQILEMIDHPKHPRSLIAIQETGLDLFEELKKRLPKHMITVTAYPGGLGCGDIFIYDSTIFEWVSLRSGLYQARPCNAYMTLTLLEKQTSILYHFVQSHVPAALGISGPARRELAGEIIGNFDASAITVVMGDMNRSPDFFIQDLKVAAEEEGLDCQPFANLWIPYPTHIDTHRRASWIDNLFLYNPFDEIPVHIEREANHFFSNFHPIMELLASLRSYPLQVTFELWCKLKMHNFAVLFGAPYSGKTEQMLLALQDTHVETFDLKNRFLDHYYTTHNIVDPEERSKIRMLYQSEDSFKKLEQEWLSKHQKSLTNELLASPATIVVFDEFDLTHGSELNPEKLATVLTIVQMAKRVKEENKQVILLVHNVGIKSSKLWQQLAEDFSLHKEDIITTKYLSENEEKYLLKHTLLTPAEAEKFMYWTQGNPAAYLTVLTYLIDKQKNEEEKELSWETLRNNAIHNVKKIWKKVKTAENSIAFSALSRIAQEGGGIIELNSLPDSEQLIHTGLVGMKQDKLVMPPLVIEVVNSFP
;
A
#
# COMPACT_ATOMS: atom_id res chain seq x y z
N MET A 1 52.74 -24.43 2.67
CA MET A 1 52.33 -23.13 2.06
C MET A 1 51.13 -23.29 1.12
N ARG A 2 51.19 -24.16 0.08
CA ARG A 2 50.07 -24.39 -0.87
C ARG A 2 48.70 -24.73 -0.23
N LYS A 3 48.65 -25.58 0.81
CA LYS A 3 47.39 -25.92 1.51
C LYS A 3 46.74 -24.74 2.25
N LYS A 4 47.54 -23.78 2.76
CA LYS A 4 47.01 -22.58 3.45
C LYS A 4 46.44 -21.56 2.45
N ILE A 5 47.08 -21.42 1.27
CA ILE A 5 46.59 -20.54 0.20
C ILE A 5 45.26 -21.05 -0.38
N ILE A 6 45.13 -22.37 -0.57
CA ILE A 6 43.87 -22.97 -1.06
C ILE A 6 42.74 -22.77 -0.05
N LEU A 7 43.00 -22.95 1.26
CA LEU A 7 41.99 -22.75 2.29
C LEU A 7 41.57 -21.27 2.41
N SER A 8 42.52 -20.33 2.32
CA SER A 8 42.20 -18.89 2.32
C SER A 8 41.41 -18.46 1.08
N LEU A 9 41.73 -18.99 -0.11
CA LEU A 9 40.96 -18.73 -1.32
C LEU A 9 39.54 -19.32 -1.25
N PHE A 10 39.38 -20.51 -0.67
CA PHE A 10 38.07 -21.12 -0.44
C PHE A 10 37.24 -20.33 0.57
N CYS A 11 37.84 -19.85 1.67
CA CYS A 11 37.13 -19.00 2.63
C CYS A 11 36.74 -17.65 2.03
N LEU A 12 37.58 -17.04 1.20
CA LEU A 12 37.27 -15.79 0.50
C LEU A 12 36.14 -15.98 -0.52
N SER A 13 36.16 -17.04 -1.32
CA SER A 13 35.08 -17.32 -2.27
C SER A 13 33.77 -17.68 -1.57
N PHE A 14 33.82 -18.37 -0.43
CA PHE A 14 32.63 -18.68 0.37
C PHE A 14 32.05 -17.43 1.04
N LEU A 15 32.89 -16.53 1.56
CA LEU A 15 32.46 -15.24 2.09
C LEU A 15 31.85 -14.34 1.01
N PHE A 16 32.44 -14.33 -0.20
CA PHE A 16 31.89 -13.61 -1.35
C PHE A 16 30.54 -14.19 -1.79
N TYR A 17 30.42 -15.52 -1.84
CA TYR A 17 29.17 -16.20 -2.20
C TYR A 17 28.05 -15.91 -1.20
N PHE A 18 28.33 -16.00 0.12
CA PHE A 18 27.36 -15.67 1.16
C PHE A 18 26.99 -14.17 1.17
N GLN A 19 27.92 -13.27 0.86
CA GLN A 19 27.60 -11.85 0.67
C GLN A 19 26.71 -11.62 -0.55
N ILE A 20 26.94 -12.31 -1.67
CA ILE A 20 26.10 -12.21 -2.87
C ILE A 20 24.69 -12.77 -2.62
N GLU A 21 24.55 -13.95 -2.00
CA GLU A 21 23.22 -14.49 -1.66
C GLU A 21 22.48 -13.62 -0.65
N ARG A 22 23.17 -13.05 0.34
CA ARG A 22 22.59 -12.10 1.29
C ARG A 22 22.21 -10.78 0.64
N LEU A 23 23.02 -10.27 -0.28
CA LEU A 23 22.67 -9.09 -1.08
C LEU A 23 21.47 -9.38 -1.98
N HIS A 24 21.40 -10.56 -2.61
CA HIS A 24 20.22 -10.97 -3.39
C HIS A 24 18.96 -11.18 -2.54
N SER A 25 19.06 -11.71 -1.32
CA SER A 25 17.89 -11.89 -0.45
C SER A 25 17.38 -10.55 0.10
N ILE A 26 18.27 -9.61 0.40
CA ILE A 26 17.91 -8.24 0.77
C ILE A 26 17.34 -7.50 -0.45
N GLU A 27 17.93 -7.65 -1.64
CA GLU A 27 17.46 -7.02 -2.88
C GLU A 27 16.08 -7.53 -3.35
N ASN A 28 15.70 -8.77 -3.01
CA ASN A 28 14.44 -9.39 -3.44
C ASN A 28 13.29 -9.32 -2.41
N SER A 29 13.52 -8.85 -1.18
CA SER A 29 12.52 -8.98 -0.09
C SER A 29 11.55 -7.80 0.07
N SER A 30 11.90 -6.60 -0.41
CA SER A 30 11.10 -5.37 -0.19
C SER A 30 10.54 -4.69 -1.46
N THR A 31 10.70 -5.29 -2.64
CA THR A 31 10.01 -4.77 -3.85
C THR A 31 8.59 -5.31 -3.91
N VAL A 32 7.62 -4.45 -3.60
CA VAL A 32 6.20 -4.66 -3.88
C VAL A 32 6.09 -4.88 -5.39
N THR A 33 5.89 -6.12 -5.82
CA THR A 33 5.64 -6.49 -7.23
C THR A 33 4.54 -7.53 -7.33
N TYR A 34 3.85 -7.57 -8.45
CA TYR A 34 2.91 -8.66 -8.75
C TYR A 34 2.97 -9.04 -10.23
N PRO A 35 2.79 -10.32 -10.57
CA PRO A 35 2.83 -10.77 -11.96
C PRO A 35 1.68 -10.16 -12.76
N VAL A 36 1.98 -9.68 -13.96
CA VAL A 36 0.98 -9.14 -14.91
C VAL A 36 0.83 -10.00 -16.18
N GLY A 37 1.79 -10.89 -16.45
CA GLY A 37 1.73 -11.79 -17.60
C GLY A 37 1.94 -11.08 -18.94
N GLU A 38 1.19 -11.50 -19.96
CA GLU A 38 1.21 -10.87 -21.29
C GLU A 38 0.17 -9.74 -21.33
N LEU A 39 0.64 -8.50 -21.38
CA LEU A 39 -0.19 -7.31 -21.48
C LEU A 39 -0.50 -6.98 -22.94
N GLY A 40 0.49 -7.13 -23.83
CA GLY A 40 0.34 -7.01 -25.29
C GLY A 40 -0.51 -5.82 -25.72
N GLU A 41 -1.53 -6.10 -26.54
CA GLU A 41 -2.48 -5.12 -27.09
C GLU A 41 -3.26 -4.31 -26.02
N LYS A 42 -3.36 -4.81 -24.78
CA LYS A 42 -4.04 -4.09 -23.69
C LYS A 42 -3.21 -2.91 -23.19
N TRP A 43 -1.90 -2.92 -23.43
CA TRP A 43 -1.02 -1.83 -23.06
C TRP A 43 -1.08 -0.70 -24.09
N VAL A 44 -2.10 0.14 -23.96
CA VAL A 44 -2.35 1.33 -24.78
C VAL A 44 -1.59 2.58 -24.28
N PHE A 45 -0.38 2.40 -23.74
CA PHE A 45 0.47 3.47 -23.20
C PHE A 45 1.81 3.57 -23.95
N PRO A 46 2.39 4.77 -24.20
CA PRO A 46 3.59 4.93 -25.02
C PRO A 46 4.93 4.70 -24.29
N SER A 47 4.88 4.35 -23.00
CA SER A 47 6.03 3.97 -22.17
C SER A 47 5.70 2.70 -21.38
N ASP A 48 6.70 1.96 -20.94
CA ASP A 48 6.58 0.88 -19.94
C ASP A 48 6.58 1.42 -18.50
N HIS A 49 6.84 2.72 -18.33
CA HIS A 49 6.67 3.47 -17.10
C HIS A 49 5.47 4.40 -17.13
N LEU A 50 4.79 4.54 -15.99
CA LEU A 50 3.72 5.50 -15.76
C LEU A 50 4.25 6.75 -15.07
N PRO A 51 3.72 7.95 -15.38
CA PRO A 51 4.12 9.18 -14.67
C PRO A 51 3.70 9.12 -13.21
N VAL A 52 4.46 9.79 -12.34
CA VAL A 52 4.15 10.02 -10.93
C VAL A 52 4.10 11.50 -10.64
N GLY A 53 3.40 11.94 -9.59
CA GLY A 53 3.21 13.37 -9.35
C GLY A 53 2.72 13.70 -7.96
N ALA A 54 2.90 14.97 -7.60
CA ALA A 54 2.46 15.54 -6.33
C ALA A 54 2.04 17.00 -6.50
N THR A 55 1.33 17.51 -5.51
CA THR A 55 0.99 18.91 -5.33
C THR A 55 1.56 19.38 -3.99
N ILE A 56 2.29 20.50 -4.01
CA ILE A 56 2.85 21.16 -2.82
C ILE A 56 2.34 22.60 -2.83
N GLY A 57 1.37 22.92 -1.97
CA GLY A 57 0.63 24.17 -2.05
C GLY A 57 -0.06 24.33 -3.41
N ASN A 58 0.35 25.33 -4.19
CA ASN A 58 -0.16 25.57 -5.55
C ASN A 58 0.76 25.02 -6.66
N ILE A 59 1.87 24.37 -6.28
CA ILE A 59 2.84 23.82 -7.22
C ILE A 59 2.46 22.39 -7.54
N HIS A 60 2.13 22.14 -8.81
CA HIS A 60 1.87 20.81 -9.32
C HIS A 60 3.09 20.29 -10.07
N LEU A 61 3.57 19.10 -9.70
CA LEU A 61 4.76 18.49 -10.29
C LEU A 61 4.51 17.07 -10.79
N ALA A 62 5.31 16.65 -11.76
CA ALA A 62 5.34 15.28 -12.27
C ALA A 62 6.77 14.80 -12.54
N ALA A 63 6.99 13.49 -12.44
CA ALA A 63 8.19 12.80 -12.92
C ALA A 63 7.78 11.63 -13.81
N TRP A 64 8.52 11.40 -14.90
CA TRP A 64 8.18 10.34 -15.84
C TRP A 64 9.40 9.82 -16.62
N ASN A 65 9.66 8.52 -16.51
CA ASN A 65 10.55 7.81 -17.44
C ASN A 65 9.80 7.53 -18.76
N THR A 66 10.27 8.13 -19.85
CA THR A 66 9.58 8.06 -21.15
C THR A 66 9.99 6.88 -22.01
N LEU A 67 10.88 6.00 -21.51
CA LEU A 67 11.50 4.91 -22.23
C LEU A 67 12.23 5.39 -23.49
N ASN A 68 13.56 5.44 -23.45
CA ASN A 68 14.34 5.81 -24.61
C ASN A 68 14.18 4.76 -25.72
N THR A 69 14.07 5.20 -26.97
CA THR A 69 13.93 4.34 -28.15
C THR A 69 15.01 3.25 -28.22
N ARG A 70 16.22 3.53 -27.71
CA ARG A 70 17.32 2.55 -27.68
C ARG A 70 17.05 1.33 -26.79
N TYR A 71 16.10 1.39 -25.87
CA TYR A 71 15.79 0.31 -24.93
C TYR A 71 14.55 -0.51 -25.31
N ILE A 72 13.86 -0.12 -26.38
CA ILE A 72 12.68 -0.82 -26.92
C ILE A 72 13.00 -2.28 -27.29
N TYR A 73 14.27 -2.67 -27.48
CA TYR A 73 14.64 -4.07 -27.74
C TYR A 73 14.19 -5.04 -26.62
N HIS A 74 14.09 -4.60 -25.36
CA HIS A 74 13.57 -5.42 -24.27
C HIS A 74 12.08 -5.77 -24.48
N ILE A 75 11.33 -4.85 -25.07
CA ILE A 75 9.93 -5.01 -25.42
C ILE A 75 9.78 -5.86 -26.67
N LEU A 76 10.61 -5.64 -27.70
CA LEU A 76 10.60 -6.42 -28.94
C LEU A 76 10.90 -7.91 -28.71
N THR A 77 11.76 -8.21 -27.73
CA THR A 77 12.06 -9.59 -27.29
C THR A 77 11.03 -10.17 -26.32
N ASN A 78 9.97 -9.40 -26.02
CA ASN A 78 8.86 -9.73 -25.13
C ASN A 78 9.27 -10.13 -23.71
N GLN A 79 10.36 -9.57 -23.18
CA GLN A 79 10.79 -9.83 -21.81
C GLN A 79 9.76 -9.28 -20.81
N GLN A 80 9.16 -8.13 -21.11
CA GLN A 80 8.16 -7.46 -20.27
C GLN A 80 6.70 -7.86 -20.54
N GLY A 81 6.43 -8.70 -21.55
CA GLY A 81 5.05 -9.04 -21.94
C GLY A 81 4.33 -7.92 -22.71
N LEU A 82 5.09 -7.02 -23.36
CA LEU A 82 4.64 -5.79 -24.01
C LEU A 82 4.84 -5.78 -25.53
N ARG A 83 5.19 -6.90 -26.17
CA ARG A 83 5.57 -6.93 -27.59
C ARG A 83 4.48 -6.43 -28.55
N GLU A 84 3.21 -6.62 -28.21
CA GLU A 84 2.05 -6.22 -29.02
C GLU A 84 1.42 -4.89 -28.55
N SER A 85 2.14 -4.14 -27.71
CA SER A 85 1.66 -2.89 -27.12
C SER A 85 1.68 -1.69 -28.07
N LEU A 86 1.07 -0.59 -27.62
CA LEU A 86 1.14 0.71 -28.28
C LEU A 86 2.59 1.15 -28.51
N ILE A 87 3.48 0.87 -27.55
CA ILE A 87 4.92 1.20 -27.61
C ILE A 87 5.52 0.68 -28.92
N VAL A 88 5.32 -0.60 -29.24
CA VAL A 88 5.88 -1.22 -30.45
C VAL A 88 5.16 -0.72 -31.69
N SER A 89 3.83 -0.66 -31.66
CA SER A 89 3.03 -0.27 -32.83
C SER A 89 3.28 1.18 -33.31
N THR A 90 3.66 2.07 -32.39
CA THR A 90 3.93 3.49 -32.65
C THR A 90 5.41 3.82 -32.72
N ASN A 91 6.31 2.85 -32.53
CA ASN A 91 7.76 3.02 -32.72
C ASN A 91 8.14 3.00 -34.21
N ILE A 92 7.46 3.84 -34.99
CA ILE A 92 7.65 4.03 -36.42
C ILE A 92 7.99 5.51 -36.68
N PRO A 93 8.98 5.82 -37.52
CA PRO A 93 9.33 7.20 -37.85
C PRO A 93 8.16 8.00 -38.41
N THR A 94 8.12 9.29 -38.08
CA THR A 94 7.16 10.24 -38.67
C THR A 94 7.56 10.60 -40.10
N GLU A 95 6.60 11.06 -40.91
CA GLU A 95 6.87 11.51 -42.28
C GLU A 95 7.74 12.78 -42.32
N GLU A 96 7.51 13.69 -41.38
CA GLU A 96 8.19 14.99 -41.28
C GLU A 96 9.62 14.85 -40.74
N ASN A 97 9.82 13.97 -39.76
CA ASN A 97 11.10 13.74 -39.12
C ASN A 97 11.41 12.23 -39.07
N LYS A 98 12.37 11.81 -39.90
CA LYS A 98 12.75 10.40 -40.09
C LYS A 98 13.36 9.74 -38.85
N THR A 99 13.71 10.49 -37.80
CA THR A 99 14.27 9.95 -36.55
C THR A 99 13.25 9.97 -35.40
N LEU A 100 12.38 10.98 -35.34
CA LEU A 100 11.29 11.05 -34.38
C LEU A 100 10.19 10.04 -34.74
N THR A 101 9.73 9.24 -33.79
CA THR A 101 8.65 8.28 -34.01
C THR A 101 7.28 8.83 -33.59
N VAL A 102 6.22 8.17 -34.05
CA VAL A 102 4.84 8.47 -33.64
C VAL A 102 4.70 8.37 -32.11
N ARG A 103 5.40 7.43 -31.47
CA ARG A 103 5.44 7.26 -30.02
C ARG A 103 5.97 8.51 -29.30
N GLU A 104 7.07 9.07 -29.76
CA GLU A 104 7.62 10.29 -29.16
C GLU A 104 6.68 11.48 -29.34
N ASN A 105 5.96 11.59 -30.47
CA ASN A 105 4.92 12.62 -30.63
C ASN A 105 3.78 12.47 -29.60
N LEU A 106 3.33 11.24 -29.34
CA LEU A 106 2.33 10.98 -28.31
C LEU A 106 2.83 11.37 -26.91
N ILE A 107 4.10 11.13 -26.61
CA ILE A 107 4.73 11.56 -25.35
C ILE A 107 4.74 13.08 -25.25
N VAL A 108 5.10 13.80 -26.32
CA VAL A 108 5.04 15.28 -26.35
C VAL A 108 3.62 15.78 -26.12
N ASP A 109 2.63 15.18 -26.79
CA ASP A 109 1.22 15.55 -26.63
C ASP A 109 0.74 15.37 -25.18
N GLN A 110 1.12 14.26 -24.53
CA GLN A 110 0.79 14.00 -23.13
C GLN A 110 1.48 14.98 -22.16
N ILE A 111 2.73 15.36 -22.44
CA ILE A 111 3.44 16.39 -21.65
C ILE A 111 2.74 17.75 -21.80
N LEU A 112 2.31 18.12 -23.01
CA LEU A 112 1.54 19.35 -23.22
C LEU A 112 0.18 19.30 -22.51
N GLU A 113 -0.50 18.16 -22.50
CA GLU A 113 -1.75 17.98 -21.74
C GLU A 113 -1.56 18.13 -20.23
N MET A 114 -0.44 17.63 -19.67
CA MET A 114 -0.07 17.87 -18.27
C MET A 114 0.14 19.36 -17.97
N ILE A 115 0.82 20.07 -18.87
CA ILE A 115 1.09 21.51 -18.74
C ILE A 115 -0.22 22.32 -18.77
N ASP A 116 -1.09 22.00 -19.72
CA ASP A 116 -2.36 22.70 -19.95
C ASP A 116 -3.53 22.11 -19.12
N HIS A 117 -3.24 21.22 -18.16
CA HIS A 117 -4.28 20.51 -17.41
C HIS A 117 -5.20 21.50 -16.67
N PRO A 118 -6.54 21.42 -16.84
CA PRO A 118 -7.46 22.49 -16.44
C PRO A 118 -7.55 22.73 -14.93
N LYS A 119 -7.21 21.71 -14.11
CA LYS A 119 -7.27 21.79 -12.64
C LYS A 119 -5.92 21.61 -11.96
N HIS A 120 -4.94 21.07 -12.67
CA HIS A 120 -3.67 20.61 -12.10
C HIS A 120 -2.51 20.89 -13.07
N PRO A 121 -2.41 22.11 -13.63
CA PRO A 121 -1.40 22.42 -14.64
C PRO A 121 -0.01 22.24 -14.05
N ARG A 122 0.83 21.40 -14.67
CA ARG A 122 2.14 21.07 -14.10
C ARG A 122 3.11 22.24 -14.28
N SER A 123 3.55 22.80 -13.16
CA SER A 123 4.55 23.87 -13.11
C SER A 123 5.99 23.33 -13.21
N LEU A 124 6.18 22.04 -12.95
CA LEU A 124 7.46 21.33 -13.05
C LEU A 124 7.25 19.90 -13.54
N ILE A 125 8.04 19.47 -14.52
CA ILE A 125 8.07 18.08 -14.99
C ILE A 125 9.52 17.61 -15.10
N ALA A 126 9.85 16.49 -14.45
CA ALA A 126 11.13 15.80 -14.56
C ALA A 126 11.00 14.60 -15.50
N ILE A 127 11.67 14.62 -16.65
CA ILE A 127 11.59 13.55 -17.63
C ILE A 127 12.90 12.77 -17.68
N GLN A 128 12.83 11.46 -17.47
CA GLN A 128 13.96 10.55 -17.60
C GLN A 128 13.95 9.86 -18.96
N GLU A 129 15.13 9.40 -19.36
CA GLU A 129 15.36 8.68 -20.62
C GLU A 129 15.01 9.44 -21.90
N THR A 130 15.05 10.77 -21.83
CA THR A 130 14.75 11.67 -22.95
C THR A 130 15.79 11.55 -24.06
N GLY A 131 15.40 10.96 -25.20
CA GLY A 131 16.23 10.95 -26.40
C GLY A 131 16.39 12.34 -27.03
N LEU A 132 17.42 12.53 -27.85
CA LEU A 132 17.70 13.82 -28.50
C LEU A 132 16.54 14.31 -29.39
N ASP A 133 15.92 13.40 -30.16
CA ASP A 133 14.81 13.76 -31.04
C ASP A 133 13.58 14.22 -30.24
N LEU A 134 13.26 13.52 -29.15
CA LEU A 134 12.19 13.91 -28.22
C LEU A 134 12.47 15.28 -27.58
N PHE A 135 13.71 15.51 -27.14
CA PHE A 135 14.12 16.78 -26.53
C PHE A 135 14.00 17.96 -27.50
N GLU A 136 14.49 17.80 -28.73
CA GLU A 136 14.39 18.87 -29.74
C GLU A 136 12.94 19.12 -30.16
N GLU A 137 12.09 18.09 -30.18
CA GLU A 137 10.67 18.28 -30.44
C GLU A 137 9.94 19.00 -29.31
N LEU A 138 10.22 18.65 -28.05
CA LEU A 138 9.72 19.37 -26.88
C LEU A 138 10.08 20.86 -26.95
N LYS A 139 11.34 21.20 -27.25
CA LYS A 139 11.78 22.60 -27.37
C LYS A 139 11.02 23.40 -28.43
N LYS A 140 10.55 22.75 -29.51
CA LYS A 140 9.77 23.42 -30.56
C LYS A 140 8.32 23.66 -30.14
N ARG A 141 7.73 22.69 -29.43
CA ARG A 141 6.29 22.65 -29.16
C ARG A 141 5.89 23.22 -27.80
N LEU A 142 6.81 23.25 -26.83
CA LEU A 142 6.54 23.80 -25.52
C LEU A 142 6.16 25.29 -25.58
N PRO A 143 5.19 25.73 -24.74
CA PRO A 143 4.91 27.14 -24.58
C PRO A 143 6.18 27.93 -24.21
N LYS A 144 6.28 29.19 -24.66
CA LYS A 144 7.47 30.03 -24.41
C LYS A 144 7.84 30.21 -22.94
N HIS A 145 6.87 30.09 -22.03
CA HIS A 145 7.11 30.20 -20.60
C HIS A 145 7.63 28.90 -19.97
N MET A 146 7.50 27.76 -20.66
CA MET A 146 8.01 26.47 -20.21
C MET A 146 9.46 26.28 -20.66
N ILE A 147 10.37 26.26 -19.69
CA ILE A 147 11.81 26.23 -19.94
C ILE A 147 12.33 24.82 -19.72
N THR A 148 13.01 24.27 -20.73
CA THR A 148 13.72 23.00 -20.64
C THR A 148 15.13 23.20 -20.09
N VAL A 149 15.53 22.39 -19.11
CA VAL A 149 16.87 22.43 -18.49
C VAL A 149 17.47 21.02 -18.46
N THR A 150 18.75 20.91 -18.82
CA THR A 150 19.52 19.67 -18.67
C THR A 150 20.99 20.01 -18.45
N ALA A 151 21.70 19.17 -17.71
CA ALA A 151 23.14 19.29 -17.52
C ALA A 151 23.95 18.76 -18.72
N TYR A 152 23.36 17.91 -19.57
CA TYR A 152 24.08 17.17 -20.61
C TYR A 152 23.40 17.28 -21.99
N PRO A 153 23.31 18.49 -22.59
CA PRO A 153 22.61 18.69 -23.85
C PRO A 153 23.20 17.87 -25.02
N GLY A 154 24.52 17.62 -25.01
CA GLY A 154 25.19 16.76 -26.02
C GLY A 154 25.20 15.27 -25.70
N GLY A 155 24.65 14.85 -24.54
CA GLY A 155 24.73 13.50 -23.99
C GLY A 155 23.37 12.82 -23.76
N LEU A 156 22.30 13.33 -24.39
CA LEU A 156 20.92 12.88 -24.18
C LEU A 156 20.63 11.44 -24.63
N GLY A 157 21.63 10.65 -25.03
CA GLY A 157 21.45 9.22 -25.25
C GLY A 157 20.83 8.51 -24.04
N CYS A 158 21.07 9.01 -22.81
CA CYS A 158 20.43 8.60 -21.55
C CYS A 158 19.74 9.77 -20.82
N GLY A 159 19.40 10.86 -21.52
CA GLY A 159 19.28 12.18 -20.90
C GLY A 159 18.10 12.35 -19.96
N ASP A 160 18.35 12.97 -18.82
CA ASP A 160 17.31 13.49 -17.94
C ASP A 160 17.15 15.00 -18.19
N ILE A 161 15.91 15.49 -18.17
CA ILE A 161 15.59 16.91 -18.35
C ILE A 161 14.57 17.38 -17.32
N PHE A 162 14.61 18.66 -16.97
CA PHE A 162 13.52 19.36 -16.31
C PHE A 162 12.78 20.24 -17.32
N ILE A 163 11.48 20.40 -17.12
CA ILE A 163 10.64 21.42 -17.74
C ILE A 163 10.02 22.20 -16.58
N TYR A 164 10.12 23.53 -16.58
CA TYR A 164 9.52 24.36 -15.52
C TYR A 164 8.86 25.63 -16.06
N ASP A 165 7.84 26.10 -15.36
CA ASP A 165 7.11 27.32 -15.69
C ASP A 165 7.84 28.57 -15.17
N SER A 166 8.44 29.33 -16.08
CA SER A 166 9.13 30.58 -15.77
C SER A 166 8.20 31.73 -15.37
N THR A 167 6.88 31.62 -15.49
CA THR A 167 5.95 32.58 -14.90
C THR A 167 5.80 32.39 -13.40
N ILE A 168 5.99 31.16 -12.91
CA ILE A 168 5.89 30.78 -11.49
C ILE A 168 7.27 30.83 -10.82
N PHE A 169 8.30 30.34 -11.50
CA PHE A 169 9.63 30.19 -10.93
C PHE A 169 10.65 31.16 -11.53
N GLU A 170 11.59 31.57 -10.70
CA GLU A 170 12.87 32.16 -11.08
C GLU A 170 13.97 31.09 -10.96
N TRP A 171 14.78 30.95 -12.00
CA TRP A 171 15.92 30.02 -11.99
C TRP A 171 17.03 30.54 -11.08
N VAL A 172 17.55 29.68 -10.20
CA VAL A 172 18.66 30.01 -9.30
C VAL A 172 19.93 29.26 -9.71
N SER A 173 19.85 27.92 -9.81
CA SER A 173 21.02 27.11 -10.18
C SER A 173 20.62 25.74 -10.72
N LEU A 174 21.56 25.10 -11.42
CA LEU A 174 21.50 23.69 -11.76
C LEU A 174 22.81 23.03 -11.32
N ARG A 175 22.71 21.99 -10.49
CA ARG A 175 23.82 21.10 -10.13
C ARG A 175 23.59 19.73 -10.73
N SER A 176 24.65 19.00 -11.02
CA SER A 176 24.56 17.65 -11.57
C SER A 176 25.81 16.85 -11.28
N GLY A 177 25.65 15.53 -11.17
CA GLY A 177 26.75 14.58 -11.09
C GLY A 177 26.52 13.37 -11.99
N LEU A 178 27.59 12.64 -12.27
CA LEU A 178 27.57 11.36 -12.97
C LEU A 178 27.88 10.26 -11.97
N TYR A 179 27.10 9.18 -12.02
CA TYR A 179 27.34 8.05 -11.12
C TYR A 179 28.69 7.39 -11.37
N GLN A 180 29.47 7.16 -10.32
CA GLN A 180 30.78 6.53 -10.44
C GLN A 180 30.69 5.12 -11.05
N ALA A 181 29.68 4.35 -10.62
CA ALA A 181 29.49 2.98 -11.06
C ALA A 181 28.93 2.87 -12.50
N ARG A 182 28.29 3.94 -13.00
CA ARG A 182 27.76 4.02 -14.38
C ARG A 182 27.75 5.48 -14.87
N PRO A 183 28.88 6.00 -15.37
CA PRO A 183 29.03 7.43 -15.71
C PRO A 183 28.17 7.92 -16.90
N CYS A 184 27.33 7.06 -17.49
CA CYS A 184 26.35 7.47 -18.49
C CYS A 184 24.96 7.79 -17.90
N ASN A 185 24.76 7.52 -16.60
CA ASN A 185 23.60 7.97 -15.84
C ASN A 185 24.00 9.17 -14.98
N ALA A 186 23.06 10.09 -14.80
CA ALA A 186 23.27 11.30 -14.05
C ALA A 186 22.21 11.48 -12.95
N TYR A 187 22.50 12.39 -12.04
CA TYR A 187 21.50 13.01 -11.18
C TYR A 187 21.62 14.53 -11.32
N MET A 188 20.51 15.23 -11.13
CA MET A 188 20.45 16.68 -11.28
C MET A 188 19.64 17.30 -10.15
N THR A 189 20.09 18.45 -9.65
CA THR A 189 19.37 19.27 -8.69
C THR A 189 19.12 20.64 -9.30
N LEU A 190 17.86 20.93 -9.61
CA LEU A 190 17.41 22.23 -10.09
C LEU A 190 16.91 23.06 -8.90
N THR A 191 17.55 24.21 -8.67
CA THR A 191 17.11 25.17 -7.64
C THR A 191 16.28 26.26 -8.29
N LEU A 192 15.05 26.42 -7.81
CA LEU A 192 14.10 27.44 -8.27
C LEU A 192 13.58 28.26 -7.09
N LEU A 193 13.34 29.55 -7.31
CA LEU A 193 12.67 30.44 -6.36
C LEU A 193 11.24 30.67 -6.85
N GLU A 194 10.24 30.32 -6.04
CA GLU A 194 8.83 30.60 -6.37
C GLU A 194 8.57 32.10 -6.24
N LYS A 195 8.17 32.75 -7.33
CA LYS A 195 8.06 34.22 -7.40
C LYS A 195 7.00 34.80 -6.47
N GLN A 196 5.92 34.05 -6.22
CA GLN A 196 4.81 34.52 -5.39
C GLN A 196 5.15 34.50 -3.90
N THR A 197 5.78 33.42 -3.43
CA THR A 197 6.02 33.15 -2.01
C THR A 197 7.46 33.45 -1.59
N SER A 198 8.37 33.61 -2.56
CA SER A 198 9.83 33.64 -2.35
C SER A 198 10.37 32.39 -1.66
N ILE A 199 9.66 31.26 -1.75
CA ILE A 199 10.12 29.97 -1.23
C ILE A 199 11.13 29.36 -2.19
N LEU A 200 12.22 28.85 -1.63
CA LEU A 200 13.24 28.12 -2.38
C LEU A 200 12.86 26.65 -2.51
N TYR A 201 12.94 26.13 -3.72
CA TYR A 201 12.71 24.73 -4.04
C TYR A 201 13.98 24.08 -4.60
N HIS A 202 14.29 22.89 -4.10
CA HIS A 202 15.29 21.97 -4.64
C HIS A 202 14.59 20.78 -5.29
N PHE A 203 14.58 20.74 -6.61
CA PHE A 203 14.06 19.60 -7.37
C PHE A 203 15.21 18.71 -7.77
N VAL A 204 15.36 17.58 -7.09
CA VAL A 204 16.35 16.55 -7.39
C VAL A 204 15.69 15.49 -8.27
N GLN A 205 16.29 15.20 -9.42
CA GLN A 205 15.87 14.06 -10.24
C GLN A 205 17.02 13.12 -10.53
N SER A 206 16.69 11.84 -10.72
CA SER A 206 17.62 10.87 -11.27
C SER A 206 16.94 9.68 -11.92
N HIS A 207 17.60 9.11 -12.93
CA HIS A 207 17.45 7.73 -13.32
C HIS A 207 18.64 6.88 -12.80
N VAL A 208 18.44 6.23 -11.66
CA VAL A 208 19.46 5.41 -10.98
C VAL A 208 19.75 4.15 -11.81
N PRO A 209 21.02 3.74 -12.01
CA PRO A 209 21.37 2.51 -12.71
C PRO A 209 20.63 1.24 -12.21
N ALA A 210 20.00 0.49 -13.13
CA ALA A 210 19.22 -0.71 -12.80
C ALA A 210 20.03 -1.97 -12.43
N ALA A 211 21.25 -2.09 -12.95
CA ALA A 211 22.01 -3.34 -12.95
C ALA A 211 22.32 -3.85 -11.52
N LEU A 212 22.21 -5.16 -11.33
CA LEU A 212 22.54 -5.85 -10.07
C LEU A 212 23.99 -5.52 -9.66
N GLY A 213 24.19 -5.19 -8.39
CA GLY A 213 25.48 -4.75 -7.85
C GLY A 213 25.87 -3.30 -8.17
N ILE A 214 25.20 -2.62 -9.12
CA ILE A 214 25.46 -1.21 -9.47
C ILE A 214 24.41 -0.28 -8.84
N SER A 215 23.15 -0.70 -8.81
CA SER A 215 22.04 0.10 -8.28
C SER A 215 22.26 0.53 -6.82
N GLY A 216 22.69 -0.39 -5.95
CA GLY A 216 22.95 -0.09 -4.53
C GLY A 216 23.99 1.01 -4.32
N PRO A 217 25.22 0.88 -4.86
CA PRO A 217 26.22 1.93 -4.81
C PRO A 217 25.73 3.28 -5.37
N ALA A 218 25.03 3.29 -6.50
CA ALA A 218 24.54 4.52 -7.11
C ALA A 218 23.45 5.21 -6.26
N ARG A 219 22.54 4.45 -5.63
CA ARG A 219 21.57 5.02 -4.69
C ARG A 219 22.24 5.66 -3.47
N ARG A 220 23.27 5.01 -2.91
CA ARG A 220 24.05 5.59 -1.80
C ARG A 220 24.78 6.86 -2.21
N GLU A 221 25.34 6.90 -3.43
CA GLU A 221 25.95 8.11 -3.99
C GLU A 221 24.94 9.26 -4.11
N LEU A 222 23.74 8.98 -4.64
CA LEU A 222 22.66 9.96 -4.71
C LEU A 222 22.19 10.42 -3.32
N ALA A 223 22.00 9.49 -2.39
CA ALA A 223 21.60 9.80 -1.02
C ALA A 223 22.64 10.69 -0.32
N GLY A 224 23.93 10.36 -0.46
CA GLY A 224 25.04 11.17 0.05
C GLY A 224 25.05 12.58 -0.56
N GLU A 225 24.85 12.72 -1.87
CA GLU A 225 24.75 14.04 -2.50
C GLU A 225 23.56 14.85 -1.94
N ILE A 226 22.39 14.23 -1.78
CA ILE A 226 21.19 14.91 -1.30
C ILE A 226 21.38 15.38 0.15
N ILE A 227 21.89 14.51 1.02
CA ILE A 227 22.08 14.83 2.45
C ILE A 227 23.24 15.81 2.64
N GLY A 228 24.37 15.62 1.96
CA GLY A 228 25.53 16.52 2.06
C GLY A 228 25.25 17.94 1.53
N ASN A 229 24.19 18.10 0.74
CA ASN A 229 23.70 19.38 0.25
C ASN A 229 22.32 19.76 0.80
N PHE A 230 21.90 19.16 1.91
CA PHE A 230 20.60 19.39 2.53
C PHE A 230 20.48 20.84 3.03
N ASP A 231 19.34 21.47 2.74
CA ASP A 231 19.00 22.82 3.17
C ASP A 231 17.66 22.79 3.92
N ALA A 232 17.72 22.97 5.24
CA ALA A 232 16.55 22.96 6.11
C ALA A 232 15.60 24.14 5.88
N SER A 233 15.99 25.16 5.10
CA SER A 233 15.16 26.32 4.77
C SER A 233 14.43 26.21 3.44
N ALA A 234 14.69 25.15 2.66
CA ALA A 234 14.13 24.94 1.33
C ALA A 234 13.21 23.72 1.28
N ILE A 235 12.17 23.78 0.44
CA ILE A 235 11.41 22.57 0.08
C ILE A 235 12.28 21.73 -0.85
N THR A 236 12.55 20.48 -0.50
CA THR A 236 13.35 19.58 -1.34
C THR A 236 12.51 18.40 -1.79
N VAL A 237 12.36 18.23 -3.11
CA VAL A 237 11.64 17.11 -3.72
C VAL A 237 12.64 16.24 -4.48
N VAL A 238 12.72 14.95 -4.14
CA VAL A 238 13.54 13.96 -4.84
C VAL A 238 12.61 13.07 -5.66
N MET A 239 12.85 12.95 -6.96
CA MET A 239 11.95 12.27 -7.88
C MET A 239 12.66 11.47 -8.97
N GLY A 240 11.99 10.48 -9.54
CA GLY A 240 12.44 9.76 -10.73
C GLY A 240 12.54 8.25 -10.55
N ASP A 241 13.07 7.58 -11.57
CA ASP A 241 13.26 6.14 -11.62
C ASP A 241 14.47 5.72 -10.76
N MET A 242 14.19 5.21 -9.56
CA MET A 242 15.21 4.71 -8.64
C MET A 242 15.59 3.25 -8.92
N ASN A 243 14.95 2.61 -9.91
CA ASN A 243 15.11 1.21 -10.28
C ASN A 243 14.88 0.19 -9.15
N ARG A 244 14.35 0.64 -8.01
CA ARG A 244 14.06 -0.14 -6.80
C ARG A 244 12.91 0.51 -6.02
N SER A 245 12.31 -0.27 -5.14
CA SER A 245 11.26 0.23 -4.25
C SER A 245 11.77 1.36 -3.35
N PRO A 246 10.87 2.26 -2.90
CA PRO A 246 11.24 3.39 -2.05
C PRO A 246 12.03 3.02 -0.80
N ASP A 247 11.76 1.86 -0.20
CA ASP A 247 12.37 1.41 1.06
C ASP A 247 13.89 1.30 0.99
N PHE A 248 14.43 0.87 -0.16
CA PHE A 248 15.88 0.83 -0.36
C PHE A 248 16.48 2.23 -0.28
N PHE A 249 15.84 3.20 -0.93
CA PHE A 249 16.35 4.56 -0.97
C PHE A 249 16.19 5.29 0.36
N ILE A 250 15.10 5.03 1.11
CA ILE A 250 14.97 5.51 2.50
C ILE A 250 16.10 4.98 3.38
N GLN A 251 16.46 3.70 3.23
CA GLN A 251 17.58 3.14 3.98
C GLN A 251 18.91 3.78 3.56
N ASP A 252 19.11 4.06 2.27
CA ASP A 252 20.31 4.74 1.76
C ASP A 252 20.38 6.20 2.28
N LEU A 253 19.24 6.92 2.31
CA LEU A 253 19.12 8.27 2.92
C LEU A 253 19.40 8.25 4.42
N LYS A 254 18.94 7.23 5.13
CA LYS A 254 19.22 7.06 6.57
C LYS A 254 20.71 6.89 6.83
N VAL A 255 21.39 6.04 6.06
CA VAL A 255 22.85 5.85 6.19
C VAL A 255 23.59 7.16 5.90
N ALA A 256 23.22 7.86 4.84
CA ALA A 256 23.82 9.15 4.51
C ALA A 256 23.58 10.22 5.60
N ALA A 257 22.38 10.27 6.19
CA ALA A 257 22.06 11.14 7.32
C ALA A 257 22.92 10.84 8.55
N GLU A 258 23.11 9.56 8.89
CA GLU A 258 23.99 9.13 9.98
C GLU A 258 25.47 9.52 9.72
N GLU A 259 25.94 9.38 8.48
CA GLU A 259 27.31 9.75 8.07
C GLU A 259 27.56 11.26 8.16
N GLU A 260 26.55 12.08 7.87
CA GLU A 260 26.60 13.55 7.99
C GLU A 260 26.24 14.06 9.39
N GLY A 261 26.00 13.16 10.35
CA GLY A 261 25.73 13.50 11.74
C GLY A 261 24.35 14.10 12.01
N LEU A 262 23.36 13.79 11.18
CA LEU A 262 21.95 14.12 11.41
C LEU A 262 21.29 13.05 12.30
N ASP A 263 20.37 13.48 13.18
CA ASP A 263 19.63 12.56 14.06
C ASP A 263 18.71 11.60 13.29
N CYS A 264 18.18 12.03 12.15
CA CYS A 264 17.35 11.23 11.26
C CYS A 264 17.40 11.75 9.82
N GLN A 265 16.99 10.92 8.86
CA GLN A 265 16.79 11.37 7.48
C GLN A 265 15.53 12.24 7.40
N PRO A 266 15.58 13.43 6.76
CA PRO A 266 14.49 14.40 6.83
C PRO A 266 13.36 14.17 5.80
N PHE A 267 13.50 13.19 4.90
CA PHE A 267 12.59 13.03 3.76
C PHE A 267 11.43 12.08 4.06
N ALA A 268 10.20 12.55 3.82
CA ALA A 268 9.02 11.72 3.78
C ALA A 268 8.93 11.02 2.41
N ASN A 269 8.62 9.72 2.40
CA ASN A 269 8.26 9.01 1.16
C ASN A 269 6.82 9.38 0.77
N LEU A 270 6.66 10.01 -0.40
CA LEU A 270 5.36 10.26 -1.01
C LEU A 270 4.92 9.00 -1.77
N TRP A 271 4.27 8.08 -1.07
CA TRP A 271 3.86 6.79 -1.62
C TRP A 271 2.96 6.86 -2.86
N ILE A 272 3.42 6.27 -3.96
CA ILE A 272 2.66 6.16 -5.21
C ILE A 272 1.63 5.02 -5.12
N PRO A 273 0.33 5.27 -5.36
CA PRO A 273 -0.72 4.26 -5.12
C PRO A 273 -0.82 3.17 -6.20
N TYR A 274 0.01 3.24 -7.23
CA TYR A 274 0.01 2.34 -8.39
C TYR A 274 1.42 1.93 -8.80
N PRO A 275 1.59 0.72 -9.34
CA PRO A 275 2.86 0.33 -9.92
C PRO A 275 3.18 1.27 -11.07
N THR A 276 4.43 1.68 -11.13
CA THR A 276 4.90 2.68 -12.08
C THR A 276 5.61 2.04 -13.26
N HIS A 277 5.93 0.74 -13.22
CA HIS A 277 6.73 0.10 -14.26
C HIS A 277 6.39 -1.39 -14.44
N ILE A 278 6.54 -1.90 -15.67
CA ILE A 278 6.50 -3.34 -15.99
C ILE A 278 7.92 -3.89 -16.16
N ASP A 279 8.38 -4.75 -15.25
CA ASP A 279 9.72 -5.30 -15.29
C ASP A 279 9.92 -6.42 -16.32
N THR A 280 11.18 -6.77 -16.58
CA THR A 280 11.58 -7.85 -17.51
C THR A 280 11.23 -9.26 -17.03
N HIS A 281 10.62 -9.38 -15.86
CA HIS A 281 10.01 -10.60 -15.34
C HIS A 281 8.48 -10.57 -15.44
N ARG A 282 7.92 -9.60 -16.19
CA ARG A 282 6.47 -9.41 -16.40
C ARG A 282 5.73 -9.16 -15.10
N ARG A 283 6.31 -8.31 -14.26
CA ARG A 283 5.71 -7.87 -13.01
C ARG A 283 5.50 -6.36 -13.02
N ALA A 284 4.37 -5.95 -12.49
CA ALA A 284 4.15 -4.57 -12.11
C ALA A 284 5.01 -4.25 -10.88
N SER A 285 5.71 -3.11 -10.90
CA SER A 285 6.67 -2.68 -9.88
C SER A 285 6.55 -1.19 -9.57
N TRP A 286 6.95 -0.78 -8.36
CA TRP A 286 7.00 0.61 -7.91
C TRP A 286 8.46 1.04 -7.82
N ILE A 287 8.98 1.64 -8.89
CA ILE A 287 10.39 2.07 -8.95
C ILE A 287 10.56 3.56 -9.23
N ASP A 288 9.50 4.23 -9.71
CA ASP A 288 9.45 5.67 -9.86
C ASP A 288 8.93 6.26 -8.56
N ASN A 289 9.81 6.96 -7.85
CA ASN A 289 9.59 7.33 -6.45
C ASN A 289 9.55 8.86 -6.28
N LEU A 290 8.87 9.30 -5.23
CA LEU A 290 8.81 10.70 -4.79
C LEU A 290 9.16 10.78 -3.30
N PHE A 291 10.10 11.64 -2.94
CA PHE A 291 10.44 11.96 -1.56
C PHE A 291 10.40 13.46 -1.34
N LEU A 292 9.98 13.89 -0.15
CA LEU A 292 9.78 15.29 0.17
C LEU A 292 10.35 15.63 1.54
N TYR A 293 11.12 16.70 1.59
CA TYR A 293 11.31 17.49 2.79
C TYR A 293 10.56 18.82 2.62
N ASN A 294 9.66 19.12 3.56
CA ASN A 294 8.93 20.39 3.61
C ASN A 294 9.09 21.00 5.02
N PRO A 295 9.84 22.11 5.17
CA PRO A 295 9.99 22.78 6.46
C PRO A 295 8.79 23.68 6.83
N PHE A 296 7.78 23.80 5.96
CA PHE A 296 6.62 24.68 6.14
C PHE A 296 5.35 23.85 6.37
N ASP A 297 4.98 23.66 7.65
CA ASP A 297 3.81 22.87 8.06
C ASP A 297 2.49 23.39 7.45
N GLU A 298 2.41 24.68 7.15
CA GLU A 298 1.24 25.33 6.55
C GLU A 298 1.05 25.04 5.06
N ILE A 299 2.06 24.49 4.38
CA ILE A 299 2.00 24.18 2.95
C ILE A 299 1.51 22.74 2.76
N PRO A 300 0.27 22.54 2.28
CA PRO A 300 -0.29 21.21 2.16
C PRO A 300 0.42 20.41 1.06
N VAL A 301 0.52 19.11 1.29
CA VAL A 301 1.14 18.17 0.36
C VAL A 301 0.14 17.08 0.00
N HIS A 302 -0.04 16.87 -1.29
CA HIS A 302 -0.94 15.85 -1.83
C HIS A 302 -0.25 15.03 -2.91
N ILE A 303 -0.39 13.71 -2.84
CA ILE A 303 0.09 12.81 -3.90
C ILE A 303 -1.00 12.69 -4.95
N GLU A 304 -0.62 12.72 -6.23
CA GLU A 304 -1.56 12.57 -7.33
C GLU A 304 -1.96 11.09 -7.46
N ARG A 305 -3.18 10.78 -7.03
CA ARG A 305 -3.72 9.41 -7.02
C ARG A 305 -4.61 9.10 -8.20
N GLU A 306 -5.23 10.12 -8.79
CA GLU A 306 -6.20 9.95 -9.86
C GLU A 306 -5.53 10.09 -11.23
N ALA A 307 -5.83 9.16 -12.13
CA ALA A 307 -5.20 9.11 -13.44
C ALA A 307 -5.55 10.33 -14.31
N ASN A 308 -6.78 10.81 -14.19
CA ASN A 308 -7.27 12.02 -14.84
C ASN A 308 -6.53 13.30 -14.41
N HIS A 309 -5.72 13.30 -13.34
CA HIS A 309 -4.95 14.47 -12.94
C HIS A 309 -3.70 14.70 -13.79
N PHE A 310 -3.28 13.72 -14.59
CA PHE A 310 -2.15 13.86 -15.52
C PHE A 310 -2.64 14.16 -16.93
N PHE A 311 -3.42 13.23 -17.50
CA PHE A 311 -4.02 13.34 -18.83
C PHE A 311 -5.13 12.29 -18.99
N SER A 312 -6.03 12.53 -19.93
CA SER A 312 -7.27 11.78 -20.17
C SER A 312 -7.05 10.28 -20.42
N ASN A 313 -6.02 9.91 -21.18
CA ASN A 313 -5.74 8.52 -21.55
C ASN A 313 -4.99 7.70 -20.48
N PHE A 314 -4.75 8.24 -19.29
CA PHE A 314 -4.03 7.51 -18.23
C PHE A 314 -4.92 6.47 -17.53
N HIS A 315 -6.22 6.75 -17.41
CA HIS A 315 -7.16 5.95 -16.62
C HIS A 315 -7.28 4.48 -17.07
N PRO A 316 -7.38 4.13 -18.36
CA PRO A 316 -7.53 2.74 -18.79
C PRO A 316 -6.37 1.83 -18.36
N ILE A 317 -5.14 2.35 -18.32
CA ILE A 317 -3.95 1.58 -17.94
C ILE A 317 -3.90 1.35 -16.44
N MET A 318 -4.29 2.36 -15.68
CA MET A 318 -4.46 2.26 -14.23
C MET A 318 -5.50 1.21 -13.86
N GLU A 319 -6.65 1.20 -14.55
CA GLU A 319 -7.67 0.16 -14.38
C GLU A 319 -7.16 -1.23 -14.77
N LEU A 320 -6.45 -1.34 -15.90
CA LEU A 320 -5.83 -2.60 -16.34
C LEU A 320 -4.91 -3.15 -15.26
N LEU A 321 -3.96 -2.35 -14.76
CA LEU A 321 -3.01 -2.76 -13.73
C LEU A 321 -3.71 -3.14 -12.43
N ALA A 322 -4.72 -2.38 -12.02
CA ALA A 322 -5.53 -2.72 -10.85
C ALA A 322 -6.26 -4.06 -11.03
N SER A 323 -6.82 -4.33 -12.21
CA SER A 323 -7.53 -5.58 -12.53
C SER A 323 -6.64 -6.83 -12.51
N LEU A 324 -5.33 -6.64 -12.74
CA LEU A 324 -4.34 -7.71 -12.76
C LEU A 324 -3.72 -7.98 -11.38
N ARG A 325 -4.05 -7.16 -10.37
CA ARG A 325 -3.65 -7.47 -9.00
C ARG A 325 -4.36 -8.76 -8.60
N SER A 326 -3.58 -9.79 -8.31
CA SER A 326 -4.05 -11.08 -7.79
C SER A 326 -4.67 -11.00 -6.40
N TYR A 327 -4.73 -9.80 -5.80
CA TYR A 327 -5.36 -9.52 -4.53
C TYR A 327 -6.79 -9.04 -4.78
N PRO A 328 -7.78 -9.94 -4.66
CA PRO A 328 -9.14 -9.64 -5.08
C PRO A 328 -9.87 -8.61 -4.26
N LEU A 329 -9.33 -8.30 -3.07
CA LEU A 329 -9.95 -7.43 -2.10
C LEU A 329 -8.96 -6.34 -1.73
N GLN A 330 -9.44 -5.10 -1.65
CA GLN A 330 -8.63 -3.94 -1.28
C GLN A 330 -7.89 -4.18 0.04
N VAL A 331 -8.56 -4.76 1.03
CA VAL A 331 -7.96 -5.12 2.33
C VAL A 331 -6.79 -6.10 2.17
N THR A 332 -6.93 -7.10 1.30
CA THR A 332 -5.86 -8.08 1.07
C THR A 332 -4.62 -7.42 0.47
N PHE A 333 -4.83 -6.48 -0.45
CA PHE A 333 -3.76 -5.71 -1.07
C PHE A 333 -3.10 -4.74 -0.08
N GLU A 334 -3.89 -3.93 0.64
CA GLU A 334 -3.40 -2.98 1.62
C GLU A 334 -2.59 -3.69 2.72
N LEU A 335 -3.07 -4.83 3.20
CA LEU A 335 -2.38 -5.66 4.17
C LEU A 335 -1.04 -6.15 3.65
N TRP A 336 -1.03 -6.73 2.45
CA TRP A 336 0.21 -7.21 1.85
C TRP A 336 1.24 -6.08 1.65
N CYS A 337 0.80 -4.92 1.16
CA CYS A 337 1.66 -3.73 1.03
C CYS A 337 2.25 -3.30 2.38
N LYS A 338 1.42 -3.11 3.41
CA LYS A 338 1.87 -2.68 4.74
C LYS A 338 2.87 -3.67 5.35
N LEU A 339 2.62 -4.97 5.19
CA LEU A 339 3.56 -6.00 5.66
C LEU A 339 4.90 -5.95 4.94
N LYS A 340 4.90 -5.77 3.62
CA LYS A 340 6.15 -5.66 2.84
C LYS A 340 6.93 -4.39 3.16
N MET A 341 6.24 -3.29 3.40
CA MET A 341 6.86 -1.98 3.65
C MET A 341 7.37 -1.84 5.09
N HIS A 342 6.58 -2.28 6.06
CA HIS A 342 6.82 -1.95 7.47
C HIS A 342 7.13 -3.17 8.32
N ASN A 343 7.08 -4.39 7.78
CA ASN A 343 7.01 -5.63 8.55
C ASN A 343 5.92 -5.59 9.64
N PHE A 344 4.91 -4.74 9.46
CA PHE A 344 3.90 -4.45 10.46
C PHE A 344 2.62 -3.96 9.79
N ALA A 345 1.48 -4.41 10.30
CA ALA A 345 0.17 -3.93 9.87
C ALA A 345 -0.82 -3.93 11.04
N VAL A 346 -1.72 -2.96 11.05
CA VAL A 346 -2.90 -2.96 11.93
C VAL A 346 -4.13 -3.15 11.06
N LEU A 347 -4.87 -4.22 11.33
CA LEU A 347 -6.12 -4.52 10.63
C LEU A 347 -7.30 -4.36 11.58
N PHE A 348 -8.27 -3.59 11.15
CA PHE A 348 -9.51 -3.32 11.85
C PHE A 348 -10.71 -3.71 10.99
N GLY A 349 -11.74 -4.23 11.65
CA GLY A 349 -13.00 -4.48 10.98
C GLY A 349 -14.17 -4.55 11.95
N ALA A 350 -15.36 -4.24 11.43
CA ALA A 350 -16.60 -4.48 12.13
C ALA A 350 -16.77 -5.98 12.47
N PRO A 351 -17.56 -6.34 13.50
CA PRO A 351 -17.86 -7.73 13.78
C PRO A 351 -18.39 -8.45 12.54
N TYR A 352 -17.86 -9.64 12.25
CA TYR A 352 -18.23 -10.45 11.07
C TYR A 352 -17.97 -9.80 9.70
N SER A 353 -17.12 -8.77 9.61
CA SER A 353 -16.74 -8.19 8.31
C SER A 353 -15.82 -9.10 7.46
N GLY A 354 -15.55 -10.32 7.91
CA GLY A 354 -14.59 -11.22 7.28
C GLY A 354 -13.14 -10.79 7.45
N LYS A 355 -12.81 -9.96 8.45
CA LYS A 355 -11.44 -9.46 8.66
C LYS A 355 -10.38 -10.57 8.70
N THR A 356 -10.68 -11.66 9.41
CA THR A 356 -9.78 -12.81 9.56
C THR A 356 -9.64 -13.55 8.24
N GLU A 357 -10.74 -13.73 7.51
CA GLU A 357 -10.76 -14.42 6.22
C GLU A 357 -10.04 -13.61 5.14
N GLN A 358 -10.27 -12.30 5.08
CA GLN A 358 -9.57 -11.38 4.19
C GLN A 358 -8.06 -11.36 4.51
N MET A 359 -7.68 -11.37 5.79
CA MET A 359 -6.28 -11.52 6.18
C MET A 359 -5.70 -12.85 5.70
N LEU A 360 -6.38 -13.97 5.94
CA LEU A 360 -5.88 -15.29 5.53
C LEU A 360 -5.72 -15.41 4.01
N LEU A 361 -6.64 -14.85 3.21
CA LEU A 361 -6.49 -14.77 1.76
C LEU A 361 -5.26 -13.95 1.34
N ALA A 362 -4.97 -12.86 2.05
CA ALA A 362 -3.76 -12.05 1.78
C ALA A 362 -2.46 -12.79 2.10
N LEU A 363 -2.52 -13.78 3.00
CA LEU A 363 -1.37 -14.49 3.56
C LEU A 363 -1.24 -15.94 3.08
N GLN A 364 -2.04 -16.35 2.09
CA GLN A 364 -2.21 -17.74 1.64
C GLN A 364 -0.88 -18.49 1.35
N ASP A 365 0.16 -17.77 0.87
CA ASP A 365 1.45 -18.33 0.48
C ASP A 365 2.54 -18.12 1.56
N THR A 366 2.15 -17.82 2.80
CA THR A 366 3.06 -17.48 3.89
C THR A 366 2.86 -18.36 5.11
N HIS A 367 3.94 -18.62 5.85
CA HIS A 367 3.84 -19.32 7.13
C HIS A 367 3.41 -18.32 8.22
N VAL A 368 2.18 -18.50 8.71
CA VAL A 368 1.55 -17.62 9.69
C VAL A 368 1.38 -18.34 11.04
N GLU A 369 1.79 -17.68 12.12
CA GLU A 369 1.48 -18.07 13.50
C GLU A 369 0.44 -17.10 14.07
N THR A 370 -0.64 -17.62 14.67
CA THR A 370 -1.63 -16.77 15.33
C THR A 370 -1.49 -16.85 16.85
N PHE A 371 -1.18 -15.72 17.46
CA PHE A 371 -1.23 -15.51 18.90
C PHE A 371 -2.64 -15.10 19.31
N ASP A 372 -3.45 -16.08 19.68
CA ASP A 372 -4.78 -15.89 20.28
C ASP A 372 -4.65 -15.87 21.81
N LEU A 373 -4.75 -14.67 22.40
CA LEU A 373 -4.54 -14.48 23.83
C LEU A 373 -5.56 -15.27 24.67
N LYS A 374 -6.83 -15.17 24.28
CA LYS A 374 -7.95 -15.75 25.02
C LYS A 374 -7.84 -17.26 25.10
N ASN A 375 -7.63 -17.93 23.96
CA ASN A 375 -7.56 -19.38 23.94
C ASN A 375 -6.32 -19.87 24.69
N ARG A 376 -5.17 -19.21 24.55
CA ARG A 376 -3.95 -19.54 25.31
C ARG A 376 -4.14 -19.37 26.82
N PHE A 377 -4.79 -18.30 27.26
CA PHE A 377 -5.11 -18.08 28.66
C PHE A 377 -6.10 -19.12 29.20
N LEU A 378 -7.19 -19.40 28.47
CA LEU A 378 -8.19 -20.38 28.88
C LEU A 378 -7.62 -21.80 28.95
N ASP A 379 -6.79 -22.20 27.98
CA ASP A 379 -6.11 -23.51 28.01
C ASP A 379 -5.17 -23.64 29.20
N HIS A 380 -4.43 -22.58 29.53
CA HIS A 380 -3.64 -22.52 30.74
C HIS A 380 -4.52 -22.65 31.99
N TYR A 381 -5.61 -21.86 32.06
CA TYR A 381 -6.54 -21.86 33.18
C TYR A 381 -7.15 -23.25 33.41
N TYR A 382 -7.63 -23.91 32.35
CA TYR A 382 -8.18 -25.27 32.43
C TYR A 382 -7.13 -26.27 32.91
N THR A 383 -5.90 -26.17 32.41
CA THR A 383 -4.81 -27.07 32.80
C THR A 383 -4.44 -26.88 34.28
N THR A 384 -4.28 -25.64 34.73
CA THR A 384 -3.92 -25.32 36.12
C THR A 384 -5.01 -25.75 37.12
N HIS A 385 -6.28 -25.69 36.73
CA HIS A 385 -7.41 -26.06 37.59
C HIS A 385 -7.95 -27.47 37.32
N ASN A 386 -7.28 -28.26 36.48
CA ASN A 386 -7.67 -29.63 36.11
C ASN A 386 -9.11 -29.75 35.56
N ILE A 387 -9.51 -28.79 34.72
CA ILE A 387 -10.86 -28.67 34.15
C ILE A 387 -10.91 -29.41 32.82
N VAL A 388 -11.45 -30.62 32.86
CA VAL A 388 -11.61 -31.50 31.70
C VAL A 388 -13.06 -31.57 31.21
N ASP A 389 -14.04 -31.23 32.04
CA ASP A 389 -15.45 -31.30 31.69
C ASP A 389 -15.85 -30.23 30.66
N PRO A 390 -16.42 -30.60 29.49
CA PRO A 390 -16.81 -29.64 28.46
C PRO A 390 -17.87 -28.63 28.90
N GLU A 391 -18.82 -29.02 29.78
CA GLU A 391 -19.84 -28.09 30.27
C GLU A 391 -19.22 -27.05 31.19
N GLU A 392 -18.32 -27.45 32.08
CA GLU A 392 -17.56 -26.55 32.94
C GLU A 392 -16.68 -25.60 32.12
N ARG A 393 -15.97 -26.10 31.09
CA ARG A 393 -15.23 -25.24 30.15
C ARG A 393 -16.13 -24.20 29.47
N SER A 394 -17.32 -24.61 29.03
CA SER A 394 -18.31 -23.69 28.44
C SER A 394 -18.78 -22.63 29.44
N LYS A 395 -19.06 -23.02 30.69
CA LYS A 395 -19.43 -22.08 31.76
C LYS A 395 -18.32 -21.07 32.00
N ILE A 396 -17.07 -21.51 32.12
CA ILE A 396 -15.91 -20.61 32.32
C ILE A 396 -15.71 -19.69 31.13
N ARG A 397 -15.90 -20.19 29.90
CA ARG A 397 -15.81 -19.35 28.71
C ARG A 397 -16.90 -18.26 28.70
N MET A 398 -18.10 -18.55 29.21
CA MET A 398 -19.13 -17.52 29.41
C MET A 398 -18.73 -16.53 30.51
N LEU A 399 -18.22 -17.01 31.65
CA LEU A 399 -17.76 -16.15 32.75
C LEU A 399 -16.62 -15.23 32.33
N TYR A 400 -15.66 -15.72 31.55
CA TYR A 400 -14.57 -14.92 30.98
C TYR A 400 -15.09 -13.72 30.15
N GLN A 401 -16.25 -13.87 29.50
CA GLN A 401 -16.85 -12.79 28.72
C GLN A 401 -17.63 -11.80 29.58
N SER A 402 -18.19 -12.23 30.71
CA SER A 402 -19.08 -11.42 31.55
C SER A 402 -18.43 -10.85 32.81
N GLU A 403 -17.33 -11.41 33.30
CA GLU A 403 -16.71 -11.03 34.58
C GLU A 403 -15.33 -10.40 34.39
N ASP A 404 -15.16 -9.18 34.90
CA ASP A 404 -13.88 -8.45 34.89
C ASP A 404 -12.78 -9.16 35.70
N SER A 405 -13.15 -10.03 36.66
CA SER A 405 -12.22 -10.84 37.46
C SER A 405 -11.29 -11.69 36.58
N PHE A 406 -11.81 -12.25 35.49
CA PHE A 406 -11.03 -13.04 34.54
C PHE A 406 -10.05 -12.18 33.72
N LYS A 407 -10.39 -10.93 33.43
CA LYS A 407 -9.49 -10.00 32.73
C LYS A 407 -8.29 -9.62 33.58
N LYS A 408 -8.48 -9.49 34.89
CA LYS A 408 -7.36 -9.34 35.83
C LYS A 408 -6.46 -10.58 35.85
N LEU A 409 -7.03 -11.78 35.93
CA LEU A 409 -6.26 -13.03 35.89
C LEU A 409 -5.50 -13.22 34.56
N GLU A 410 -6.12 -12.86 33.43
CA GLU A 410 -5.48 -12.87 32.11
C GLU A 410 -4.29 -11.91 32.06
N GLN A 411 -4.44 -10.70 32.58
CA GLN A 411 -3.37 -9.69 32.64
C GLN A 411 -2.20 -10.14 33.53
N GLU A 412 -2.49 -10.70 34.70
CA GLU A 412 -1.48 -11.23 35.62
C GLU A 412 -0.73 -12.41 34.99
N TRP A 413 -1.47 -13.31 34.32
CA TRP A 413 -0.90 -14.44 33.60
C TRP A 413 -0.01 -13.98 32.44
N LEU A 414 -0.49 -13.06 31.60
CA LEU A 414 0.25 -12.54 30.46
C LEU A 414 1.53 -11.85 30.91
N SER A 415 1.47 -11.02 31.96
CA SER A 415 2.65 -10.34 32.52
C SER A 415 3.70 -11.34 33.01
N LYS A 416 3.27 -12.42 33.65
CA LYS A 416 4.16 -13.49 34.14
C LYS A 416 4.80 -14.30 33.02
N HIS A 417 4.10 -14.50 31.90
CA HIS A 417 4.54 -15.39 30.81
C HIS A 417 5.00 -14.65 29.54
N GLN A 418 4.92 -13.32 29.50
CA GLN A 418 5.24 -12.47 28.32
C GLN A 418 6.54 -12.89 27.64
N LYS A 419 7.63 -13.01 28.41
CA LYS A 419 8.95 -13.37 27.88
C LYS A 419 8.96 -14.77 27.25
N SER A 420 8.32 -15.75 27.90
CA SER A 420 8.24 -17.12 27.39
C SER A 420 7.41 -17.19 26.12
N LEU A 421 6.23 -16.55 26.12
CA LEU A 421 5.35 -16.49 24.96
C LEU A 421 6.00 -15.78 23.78
N THR A 422 6.71 -14.67 24.03
CA THR A 422 7.46 -13.98 22.96
C THR A 422 8.56 -14.87 22.38
N ASN A 423 9.32 -15.56 23.23
CA ASN A 423 10.38 -16.46 22.77
C ASN A 423 9.80 -17.66 21.98
N GLU A 424 8.63 -18.15 22.34
CA GLU A 424 7.90 -19.17 21.57
C GLU A 424 7.55 -18.66 20.16
N LEU A 425 6.98 -17.45 20.05
CA LEU A 425 6.66 -16.84 18.76
C LEU A 425 7.91 -16.59 17.90
N LEU A 426 9.02 -16.19 18.53
CA LEU A 426 10.31 -16.03 17.84
C LEU A 426 10.88 -17.37 17.35
N ALA A 427 10.73 -18.43 18.14
CA ALA A 427 11.19 -19.78 17.80
C ALA A 427 10.31 -20.48 16.74
N SER A 428 9.06 -20.05 16.55
CA SER A 428 8.17 -20.58 15.49
C SER A 428 8.81 -20.39 14.11
N PRO A 429 8.67 -21.35 13.17
CA PRO A 429 9.14 -21.17 11.79
C PRO A 429 8.32 -20.15 11.00
N ALA A 430 7.20 -19.65 11.54
CA ALA A 430 6.37 -18.66 10.88
C ALA A 430 7.14 -17.35 10.61
N THR A 431 6.98 -16.84 9.39
CA THR A 431 7.51 -15.55 8.94
C THR A 431 6.62 -14.40 9.38
N ILE A 432 5.35 -14.67 9.64
CA ILE A 432 4.33 -13.70 10.05
C ILE A 432 3.70 -14.13 11.37
N VAL A 433 3.56 -13.20 12.32
CA VAL A 433 2.86 -13.41 13.58
C VAL A 433 1.65 -12.49 13.64
N VAL A 434 0.47 -13.08 13.80
CA VAL A 434 -0.79 -12.37 13.96
C VAL A 434 -1.13 -12.34 15.45
N PHE A 435 -1.26 -11.16 16.02
CA PHE A 435 -1.84 -10.98 17.34
C PHE A 435 -3.35 -10.78 17.17
N ASP A 436 -4.10 -11.86 17.39
CA ASP A 436 -5.55 -11.89 17.25
C ASP A 436 -6.24 -11.73 18.61
N GLU A 437 -7.43 -11.11 18.57
CA GLU A 437 -8.44 -11.15 19.61
C GLU A 437 -7.91 -11.03 21.05
N PHE A 438 -7.22 -9.92 21.36
CA PHE A 438 -7.27 -9.43 22.73
C PHE A 438 -8.67 -8.86 22.96
N ASP A 439 -9.55 -9.66 23.57
CA ASP A 439 -10.99 -9.39 23.76
C ASP A 439 -11.21 -8.03 24.48
N LEU A 440 -11.32 -6.94 23.71
CA LEU A 440 -11.67 -5.58 24.15
C LEU A 440 -13.19 -5.35 24.12
N THR A 441 -13.99 -6.42 24.13
CA THR A 441 -15.32 -6.44 23.52
C THR A 441 -16.43 -5.70 24.28
N HIS A 442 -16.16 -5.18 25.48
CA HIS A 442 -17.19 -4.56 26.32
C HIS A 442 -16.69 -3.25 26.95
N GLY A 443 -17.48 -2.18 26.76
CA GLY A 443 -17.23 -0.83 27.26
C GLY A 443 -17.07 0.23 26.15
N SER A 444 -17.33 1.49 26.48
CA SER A 444 -17.02 2.64 25.60
C SER A 444 -15.52 2.95 25.57
N GLU A 445 -14.78 2.53 26.59
CA GLU A 445 -13.35 2.76 26.77
C GLU A 445 -12.64 1.54 27.35
N LEU A 446 -11.32 1.47 27.17
CA LEU A 446 -10.48 0.46 27.81
C LEU A 446 -10.32 0.79 29.29
N ASN A 447 -10.82 -0.10 30.15
CA ASN A 447 -10.47 -0.07 31.57
C ASN A 447 -8.95 -0.29 31.75
N PRO A 448 -8.37 0.11 32.90
CA PRO A 448 -6.93 0.04 33.13
C PRO A 448 -6.32 -1.34 32.88
N GLU A 449 -7.01 -2.42 33.26
CA GLU A 449 -6.56 -3.80 33.10
C GLU A 449 -6.50 -4.20 31.62
N LYS A 450 -7.56 -3.93 30.85
CA LYS A 450 -7.60 -4.20 29.40
C LYS A 450 -6.51 -3.39 28.68
N LEU A 451 -6.34 -2.12 29.04
CA LEU A 451 -5.28 -1.29 28.47
C LEU A 451 -3.89 -1.88 28.76
N ALA A 452 -3.62 -2.30 30.00
CA ALA A 452 -2.35 -2.92 30.38
C ALA A 452 -2.08 -4.22 29.59
N THR A 453 -3.10 -5.05 29.39
CA THR A 453 -3.02 -6.25 28.54
C THR A 453 -2.65 -5.90 27.10
N VAL A 454 -3.33 -4.92 26.49
CA VAL A 454 -3.02 -4.49 25.11
C VAL A 454 -1.61 -3.92 24.99
N LEU A 455 -1.18 -3.09 25.92
CA LEU A 455 0.18 -2.53 25.89
C LEU A 455 1.25 -3.63 26.01
N THR A 456 0.97 -4.67 26.79
CA THR A 456 1.87 -5.85 26.90
C THR A 456 1.97 -6.58 25.56
N ILE A 457 0.85 -6.74 24.84
CA ILE A 457 0.81 -7.35 23.50
C ILE A 457 1.55 -6.48 22.49
N VAL A 458 1.36 -5.17 22.52
CA VAL A 458 2.08 -4.21 21.66
C VAL A 458 3.59 -4.33 21.86
N GLN A 459 4.05 -4.47 23.10
CA GLN A 459 5.47 -4.72 23.39
C GLN A 459 5.96 -6.08 22.87
N MET A 460 5.15 -7.14 22.97
CA MET A 460 5.48 -8.44 22.39
C MET A 460 5.61 -8.34 20.87
N ALA A 461 4.63 -7.70 20.22
CA ALA A 461 4.61 -7.43 18.79
C ALA A 461 5.83 -6.63 18.32
N LYS A 462 6.21 -5.58 19.06
CA LYS A 462 7.42 -4.79 18.78
C LYS A 462 8.66 -5.66 18.79
N ARG A 463 8.83 -6.48 19.82
CA ARG A 463 9.97 -7.40 19.93
C ARG A 463 10.00 -8.46 18.83
N VAL A 464 8.84 -8.99 18.43
CA VAL A 464 8.73 -9.93 17.29
C VAL A 464 9.17 -9.25 15.99
N LYS A 465 8.75 -8.00 15.78
CA LYS A 465 9.14 -7.18 14.61
C LYS A 465 10.64 -6.86 14.60
N GLU A 466 11.23 -6.50 15.74
CA GLU A 466 12.67 -6.20 15.89
C GLU A 466 13.57 -7.40 15.50
N GLU A 467 13.06 -8.62 15.62
CA GLU A 467 13.71 -9.86 15.17
C GLU A 467 13.37 -10.21 13.70
N ASN A 468 12.98 -9.23 12.89
CA ASN A 468 12.67 -9.32 11.47
C ASN A 468 11.50 -10.25 11.09
N LYS A 469 10.58 -10.53 12.01
CA LYS A 469 9.31 -11.16 11.65
C LYS A 469 8.28 -10.11 11.28
N GLN A 470 7.39 -10.45 10.34
CA GLN A 470 6.26 -9.59 10.02
C GLN A 470 5.18 -9.74 11.09
N VAL A 471 4.51 -8.64 11.43
CA VAL A 471 3.53 -8.62 12.52
C VAL A 471 2.21 -8.03 12.06
N ILE A 472 1.09 -8.64 12.45
CA ILE A 472 -0.25 -8.11 12.24
C ILE A 472 -0.92 -7.95 13.60
N LEU A 473 -1.46 -6.77 13.90
CA LEU A 473 -2.35 -6.56 15.04
C LEU A 473 -3.80 -6.49 14.57
N LEU A 474 -4.65 -7.37 15.09
CA LEU A 474 -6.09 -7.31 14.87
C LEU A 474 -6.72 -6.47 15.98
N VAL A 475 -7.22 -5.28 15.63
CA VAL A 475 -7.76 -4.32 16.59
C VAL A 475 -9.29 -4.26 16.48
N HIS A 476 -9.97 -4.11 17.62
CA HIS A 476 -11.42 -3.95 17.72
C HIS A 476 -11.83 -2.49 17.98
N ASN A 477 -13.12 -2.18 17.87
CA ASN A 477 -13.66 -0.81 17.95
C ASN A 477 -13.25 -0.08 19.23
N VAL A 478 -13.25 -0.77 20.38
CA VAL A 478 -12.84 -0.17 21.66
C VAL A 478 -11.34 0.18 21.67
N GLY A 479 -10.50 -0.63 21.02
CA GLY A 479 -9.09 -0.33 20.82
C GLY A 479 -8.89 0.91 19.95
N ILE A 480 -9.65 1.03 18.86
CA ILE A 480 -9.61 2.21 17.98
C ILE A 480 -10.04 3.49 18.68
N LYS A 481 -10.89 3.41 19.71
CA LYS A 481 -11.27 4.60 20.48
C LYS A 481 -10.25 4.98 21.56
N SER A 482 -9.29 4.10 21.87
CA SER A 482 -8.29 4.33 22.91
C SER A 482 -7.16 5.24 22.43
N SER A 483 -7.15 6.49 22.86
CA SER A 483 -6.06 7.44 22.58
C SER A 483 -4.70 6.94 23.08
N LYS A 484 -4.66 6.28 24.24
CA LYS A 484 -3.43 5.72 24.80
C LYS A 484 -2.84 4.57 23.97
N LEU A 485 -3.70 3.73 23.38
CA LEU A 485 -3.24 2.70 22.46
C LEU A 485 -2.60 3.34 21.22
N TRP A 486 -3.25 4.37 20.67
CA TRP A 486 -2.71 5.07 19.50
C TRP A 486 -1.39 5.76 19.77
N GLN A 487 -1.26 6.41 20.92
CA GLN A 487 0.00 7.00 21.34
C GLN A 487 1.11 5.93 21.35
N GLN A 488 0.85 4.76 21.95
CA GLN A 488 1.83 3.68 21.97
C GLN A 488 2.17 3.15 20.57
N LEU A 489 1.16 2.95 19.70
CA LEU A 489 1.38 2.48 18.33
C LEU A 489 2.17 3.50 17.48
N ALA A 490 1.92 4.79 17.68
CA ALA A 490 2.67 5.87 17.03
C ALA A 490 4.12 5.89 17.52
N GLU A 491 4.36 5.76 18.83
CA GLU A 491 5.70 5.75 19.42
C GLU A 491 6.51 4.50 19.03
N ASP A 492 5.90 3.31 19.05
CA ASP A 492 6.60 2.05 18.83
C ASP A 492 6.73 1.65 17.34
N PHE A 493 5.80 2.09 16.49
CA PHE A 493 5.74 1.68 15.08
C PHE A 493 5.67 2.83 14.09
N SER A 494 5.71 4.09 14.55
CA SER A 494 5.52 5.27 13.68
C SER A 494 4.20 5.21 12.90
N LEU A 495 3.14 4.70 13.54
CA LEU A 495 1.84 4.46 12.91
C LEU A 495 0.88 5.63 13.13
N HIS A 496 0.24 6.10 12.06
CA HIS A 496 -0.85 7.06 12.11
C HIS A 496 -2.22 6.37 11.93
N LYS A 497 -3.33 7.07 12.23
CA LYS A 497 -4.67 6.47 12.12
C LYS A 497 -5.02 6.10 10.67
N GLU A 498 -4.47 6.84 9.72
CA GLU A 498 -4.64 6.66 8.28
C GLU A 498 -3.94 5.38 7.78
N ASP A 499 -3.01 4.82 8.57
CA ASP A 499 -2.29 3.59 8.26
C ASP A 499 -3.07 2.32 8.63
N ILE A 500 -4.19 2.46 9.33
CA ILE A 500 -5.04 1.32 9.71
C ILE A 500 -5.74 0.79 8.47
N ILE A 501 -5.56 -0.50 8.21
CA ILE A 501 -6.30 -1.19 7.19
C ILE A 501 -7.68 -1.46 7.75
N THR A 502 -8.72 -0.96 7.10
CA THR A 502 -10.10 -1.09 7.56
C THR A 502 -10.89 -1.95 6.60
N THR A 503 -11.62 -2.94 7.09
CA THR A 503 -12.57 -3.67 6.24
C THR A 503 -13.70 -2.74 5.83
N LYS A 504 -13.78 -2.44 4.54
CA LYS A 504 -14.81 -1.59 3.93
C LYS A 504 -15.88 -2.44 3.28
N TYR A 505 -16.97 -1.81 2.86
CA TYR A 505 -17.92 -2.45 1.95
C TYR A 505 -17.21 -2.72 0.62
N LEU A 506 -17.51 -3.89 0.05
CA LEU A 506 -16.91 -4.34 -1.19
C LEU A 506 -17.41 -3.46 -2.35
N SER A 507 -16.48 -3.05 -3.19
CA SER A 507 -16.75 -2.47 -4.50
C SER A 507 -17.40 -3.50 -5.42
N GLU A 508 -18.08 -3.03 -6.46
CA GLU A 508 -18.74 -3.90 -7.44
C GLU A 508 -17.75 -4.89 -8.09
N ASN A 509 -16.50 -4.48 -8.30
CA ASN A 509 -15.45 -5.32 -8.87
C ASN A 509 -15.02 -6.44 -7.90
N GLU A 510 -14.89 -6.13 -6.61
CA GLU A 510 -14.61 -7.12 -5.57
C GLU A 510 -15.77 -8.12 -5.44
N GLU A 511 -17.01 -7.64 -5.46
CA GLU A 511 -18.21 -8.50 -5.45
C GLU A 511 -18.23 -9.45 -6.65
N LYS A 512 -18.03 -8.93 -7.88
CA LYS A 512 -17.94 -9.75 -9.11
C LYS A 512 -16.80 -10.77 -9.02
N TYR A 513 -15.64 -10.35 -8.50
CA TYR A 513 -14.52 -11.27 -8.30
C TYR A 513 -14.93 -12.43 -7.39
N LEU A 514 -15.52 -12.15 -6.23
CA LEU A 514 -15.86 -13.20 -5.26
C LEU A 514 -16.90 -14.17 -5.84
N LEU A 515 -17.93 -13.63 -6.49
CA LEU A 515 -19.03 -14.45 -7.00
C LEU A 515 -18.65 -15.31 -8.21
N LYS A 516 -17.58 -14.98 -8.96
CA LYS A 516 -17.11 -15.82 -10.07
C LYS A 516 -16.64 -17.22 -9.63
N HIS A 517 -16.38 -17.40 -8.34
CA HIS A 517 -15.94 -18.67 -7.74
C HIS A 517 -17.11 -19.51 -7.20
N THR A 518 -18.36 -19.08 -7.45
CA THR A 518 -19.58 -19.75 -7.01
C THR A 518 -20.28 -20.41 -8.19
N LEU A 519 -21.37 -21.14 -7.95
CA LEU A 519 -22.21 -21.70 -9.01
C LEU A 519 -23.36 -20.77 -9.44
N LEU A 520 -23.32 -19.50 -9.03
CA LEU A 520 -24.35 -18.55 -9.42
C LEU A 520 -24.32 -18.30 -10.92
N THR A 521 -25.50 -18.30 -11.53
CA THR A 521 -25.68 -17.70 -12.85
C THR A 521 -25.40 -16.19 -12.80
N PRO A 522 -25.05 -15.53 -13.92
CA PRO A 522 -24.85 -14.08 -13.92
C PRO A 522 -26.03 -13.28 -13.33
N ALA A 523 -27.27 -13.69 -13.63
CA ALA A 523 -28.47 -13.07 -13.09
C ALA A 523 -28.61 -13.26 -11.56
N GLU A 524 -28.25 -14.43 -11.02
CA GLU A 524 -28.23 -14.66 -9.58
C GLU A 524 -27.11 -13.87 -8.89
N ALA A 525 -25.94 -13.75 -9.52
CA ALA A 525 -24.84 -12.95 -9.01
C ALA A 525 -25.23 -11.46 -8.94
N GLU A 526 -25.81 -10.91 -10.01
CA GLU A 526 -26.33 -9.53 -10.02
C GLU A 526 -27.40 -9.31 -8.95
N LYS A 527 -28.32 -10.27 -8.79
CA LYS A 527 -29.33 -10.23 -7.73
C LYS A 527 -28.72 -10.26 -6.34
N PHE A 528 -27.67 -11.06 -6.12
CA PHE A 528 -26.96 -11.12 -4.84
C PHE A 528 -26.29 -9.77 -4.54
N MET A 529 -25.56 -9.22 -5.50
CA MET A 529 -24.86 -7.93 -5.39
C MET A 529 -25.84 -6.78 -5.10
N TYR A 530 -26.99 -6.75 -5.79
CA TYR A 530 -28.01 -5.74 -5.52
C TYR A 530 -28.58 -5.85 -4.10
N TRP A 531 -28.78 -7.06 -3.59
CA TRP A 531 -29.38 -7.31 -2.28
C TRP A 531 -28.38 -7.06 -1.13
N THR A 532 -27.10 -7.36 -1.32
CA THR A 532 -26.05 -7.20 -0.29
C THR A 532 -25.33 -5.86 -0.36
N GLN A 533 -25.29 -5.23 -1.53
CA GLN A 533 -24.62 -3.95 -1.82
C GLN A 533 -23.19 -3.88 -1.26
N GLY A 534 -22.44 -4.97 -1.36
CA GLY A 534 -21.06 -5.04 -0.88
C GLY A 534 -20.90 -5.26 0.62
N ASN A 535 -21.96 -5.56 1.38
CA ASN A 535 -21.84 -5.86 2.81
C ASN A 535 -20.90 -7.07 3.06
N PRO A 536 -19.74 -6.90 3.71
CA PRO A 536 -18.75 -7.97 3.82
C PRO A 536 -19.25 -9.22 4.56
N ALA A 537 -20.18 -9.06 5.52
CA ALA A 537 -20.74 -10.18 6.28
C ALA A 537 -21.57 -11.13 5.40
N ALA A 538 -22.14 -10.63 4.31
CA ALA A 538 -22.86 -11.43 3.33
C ALA A 538 -21.93 -12.32 2.49
N TYR A 539 -20.67 -11.90 2.33
CA TYR A 539 -19.67 -12.59 1.52
C TYR A 539 -18.77 -13.53 2.33
N LEU A 540 -18.92 -13.58 3.67
CA LEU A 540 -18.09 -14.39 4.56
C LEU A 540 -17.99 -15.85 4.12
N THR A 541 -19.10 -16.47 3.70
CA THR A 541 -19.10 -17.85 3.21
C THR A 541 -18.27 -18.03 1.94
N VAL A 542 -18.27 -17.05 1.03
CA VAL A 542 -17.46 -17.09 -0.18
C VAL A 542 -15.98 -16.98 0.19
N LEU A 543 -15.64 -16.08 1.12
CA LEU A 543 -14.26 -15.92 1.61
C LEU A 543 -13.74 -17.21 2.26
N THR A 544 -14.53 -17.83 3.14
CA THR A 544 -14.17 -19.12 3.75
C THR A 544 -13.98 -20.20 2.69
N TYR A 545 -14.89 -20.31 1.72
CA TYR A 545 -14.76 -21.26 0.62
C TYR A 545 -13.46 -21.07 -0.18
N LEU A 546 -13.04 -19.83 -0.46
CA LEU A 546 -11.79 -19.56 -1.17
C LEU A 546 -10.57 -20.02 -0.37
N ILE A 547 -10.57 -19.83 0.96
CA ILE A 547 -9.51 -20.29 1.86
C ILE A 547 -9.46 -21.82 1.88
N ASP A 548 -10.61 -22.48 2.00
CA ASP A 548 -10.70 -23.94 2.08
C ASP A 548 -10.29 -24.61 0.75
N LYS A 549 -10.72 -24.02 -0.38
CA LYS A 549 -10.33 -24.46 -1.73
C LYS A 549 -8.81 -24.47 -1.91
N GLN A 550 -8.10 -23.50 -1.33
CA GLN A 550 -6.63 -23.44 -1.39
C GLN A 550 -5.95 -24.53 -0.56
N LYS A 551 -6.61 -25.01 0.50
CA LYS A 551 -6.11 -26.11 1.33
C LYS A 551 -6.36 -27.49 0.73
N ASN A 552 -6.91 -27.57 -0.49
CA ASN A 552 -7.36 -28.80 -1.14
C ASN A 552 -8.38 -29.59 -0.30
N GLU A 553 -9.22 -28.90 0.48
CA GLU A 553 -10.34 -29.52 1.19
C GLU A 553 -11.50 -29.81 0.22
N GLU A 554 -12.38 -30.76 0.56
CA GLU A 554 -13.49 -31.18 -0.32
C GLU A 554 -14.33 -29.98 -0.78
N GLU A 555 -14.46 -29.80 -2.10
CA GLU A 555 -15.20 -28.67 -2.68
C GLU A 555 -16.70 -28.79 -2.36
N LYS A 556 -17.17 -27.95 -1.44
CA LYS A 556 -18.60 -27.74 -1.24
C LYS A 556 -19.09 -26.68 -2.21
N GLU A 557 -19.98 -27.08 -3.12
CA GLU A 557 -20.60 -26.17 -4.07
C GLU A 557 -21.42 -25.07 -3.36
N LEU A 558 -21.22 -23.81 -3.77
CA LEU A 558 -21.95 -22.65 -3.23
C LEU A 558 -23.12 -22.28 -4.14
N SER A 559 -24.32 -22.75 -3.77
CA SER A 559 -25.58 -22.40 -4.43
C SER A 559 -26.15 -21.05 -3.96
N TRP A 560 -27.09 -20.48 -4.72
CA TRP A 560 -27.86 -19.28 -4.33
C TRP A 560 -28.50 -19.40 -2.94
N GLU A 561 -29.16 -20.53 -2.66
CA GLU A 561 -29.85 -20.73 -1.39
C GLU A 561 -28.87 -20.79 -0.22
N THR A 562 -27.72 -21.46 -0.40
CA THR A 562 -26.66 -21.51 0.60
C THR A 562 -26.11 -20.12 0.91
N LEU A 563 -25.78 -19.34 -0.12
CA LEU A 563 -25.25 -17.98 0.03
C LEU A 563 -26.26 -17.05 0.70
N ARG A 564 -27.52 -17.07 0.25
CA ARG A 564 -28.60 -16.25 0.81
C ARG A 564 -28.82 -16.56 2.29
N ASN A 565 -28.94 -17.84 2.65
CA ASN A 565 -29.21 -18.25 4.04
C ASN A 565 -28.05 -17.90 4.97
N ASN A 566 -26.81 -18.10 4.53
CA ASN A 566 -25.64 -17.73 5.32
C ASN A 566 -25.49 -16.21 5.47
N ALA A 567 -25.78 -15.43 4.42
CA ALA A 567 -25.78 -13.98 4.50
C ALA A 567 -26.78 -13.46 5.55
N ILE A 568 -28.02 -13.96 5.53
CA ILE A 568 -29.05 -13.64 6.56
C ILE A 568 -28.53 -14.01 7.95
N HIS A 569 -27.97 -15.21 8.12
CA HIS A 569 -27.46 -15.69 9.40
C HIS A 569 -26.34 -14.80 9.95
N ASN A 570 -25.38 -14.41 9.11
CA ASN A 570 -24.25 -13.58 9.51
C ASN A 570 -24.71 -12.17 9.90
N VAL A 571 -25.55 -11.53 9.08
CA VAL A 571 -26.12 -10.22 9.38
C VAL A 571 -26.99 -10.27 10.65
N LYS A 572 -27.75 -11.34 10.85
CA LYS A 572 -28.54 -11.56 12.08
C LYS A 572 -27.66 -11.66 13.32
N LYS A 573 -26.47 -12.27 13.24
CA LYS A 573 -25.51 -12.30 14.36
C LYS A 573 -25.02 -10.92 14.72
N ILE A 574 -24.70 -10.08 13.72
CA ILE A 574 -24.33 -8.68 13.95
C ILE A 574 -25.48 -7.92 14.60
N TRP A 575 -26.69 -8.04 14.05
CA TRP A 575 -27.88 -7.37 14.58
C TRP A 575 -28.17 -7.72 16.04
N LYS A 576 -28.07 -8.99 16.40
CA LYS A 576 -28.19 -9.43 17.80
C LYS A 576 -27.17 -8.75 18.70
N LYS A 577 -25.90 -8.63 18.26
CA LYS A 577 -24.85 -7.94 19.04
C LYS A 577 -25.16 -6.46 19.22
N VAL A 578 -25.64 -5.78 18.18
CA VAL A 578 -26.05 -4.37 18.26
C VAL A 578 -27.21 -4.19 19.23
N LYS A 579 -28.20 -5.08 19.19
CA LYS A 579 -29.36 -5.07 20.10
C LYS A 579 -29.00 -5.31 21.56
N THR A 580 -28.03 -6.18 21.83
CA THR A 580 -27.59 -6.51 23.20
C THR A 580 -26.55 -5.56 23.76
N ALA A 581 -25.81 -4.85 22.91
CA ALA A 581 -24.82 -3.88 23.35
C ALA A 581 -25.52 -2.64 23.93
N GLU A 582 -24.87 -1.95 24.87
CA GLU A 582 -25.33 -0.67 25.44
C GLU A 582 -25.39 0.49 24.40
N ASN A 583 -25.29 0.19 23.10
CA ASN A 583 -25.42 1.17 22.03
C ASN A 583 -26.90 1.34 21.61
N SER A 584 -27.71 1.81 22.55
CA SER A 584 -29.14 2.09 22.34
C SER A 584 -29.39 3.08 21.21
N ILE A 585 -28.43 3.98 20.96
CA ILE A 585 -28.47 4.99 19.89
C ILE A 585 -28.35 4.31 18.53
N ALA A 586 -27.32 3.50 18.28
CA ALA A 586 -27.15 2.81 17.00
C ALA A 586 -28.31 1.84 16.72
N PHE A 587 -28.78 1.11 17.73
CA PHE A 587 -29.95 0.23 17.58
C PHE A 587 -31.21 1.01 17.14
N SER A 588 -31.51 2.13 17.81
CA SER A 588 -32.68 2.96 17.49
C SER A 588 -32.56 3.59 16.09
N ALA A 589 -31.38 4.09 15.75
CA ALA A 589 -31.11 4.69 14.45
C ALA A 589 -31.27 3.66 13.31
N LEU A 590 -30.65 2.48 13.44
CA LEU A 590 -30.73 1.41 12.43
C LEU A 590 -32.16 0.87 12.27
N SER A 591 -32.90 0.71 13.38
CA SER A 591 -34.31 0.30 13.34
C SER A 591 -35.17 1.31 12.57
N ARG A 592 -34.99 2.61 12.85
CA ARG A 592 -35.72 3.67 12.14
C ARG A 592 -35.40 3.67 10.65
N ILE A 593 -34.12 3.62 10.29
CA ILE A 593 -33.68 3.58 8.87
C ILE A 593 -34.30 2.37 8.14
N ALA A 594 -34.32 1.20 8.77
CA ALA A 594 -34.92 0.00 8.18
C ALA A 594 -36.44 0.09 8.02
N GLN A 595 -37.14 0.75 8.96
CA GLN A 595 -38.60 0.97 8.89
C GLN A 595 -38.99 1.98 7.80
N GLU A 596 -38.13 2.98 7.54
CA GLU A 596 -38.30 3.96 6.46
C GLU A 596 -38.01 3.37 5.06
N GLY A 597 -37.70 2.06 4.97
CA GLY A 597 -37.41 1.35 3.72
C GLY A 597 -35.94 1.37 3.31
N GLY A 598 -35.07 1.96 4.14
CA GLY A 598 -33.62 2.07 3.93
C GLY A 598 -33.21 2.72 2.60
N GLY A 599 -31.96 2.45 2.17
CA GLY A 599 -31.39 3.00 0.93
C GLY A 599 -30.15 3.87 1.13
N ILE A 600 -29.96 4.85 0.24
CA ILE A 600 -28.93 5.89 0.35
C ILE A 600 -29.34 6.85 1.47
N ILE A 601 -28.50 6.95 2.49
CA ILE A 601 -28.71 7.80 3.66
C ILE A 601 -27.83 9.04 3.52
N GLU A 602 -28.41 10.24 3.59
CA GLU A 602 -27.63 11.47 3.60
C GLU A 602 -26.84 11.58 4.91
N LEU A 603 -25.51 11.63 4.81
CA LEU A 603 -24.59 11.67 5.96
C LEU A 603 -24.90 12.78 6.97
N ASN A 604 -25.33 13.94 6.48
CA ASN A 604 -25.61 15.12 7.31
C ASN A 604 -26.86 14.97 8.19
N SER A 605 -27.68 13.94 7.96
CA SER A 605 -28.94 13.73 8.68
C SER A 605 -28.82 12.87 9.94
N LEU A 606 -27.64 12.28 10.18
CA LEU A 606 -27.42 11.34 11.29
C LEU A 606 -26.29 11.82 12.21
N PRO A 607 -26.58 12.15 13.48
CA PRO A 607 -25.54 12.19 14.49
C PRO A 607 -24.92 10.79 14.61
N ASP A 608 -23.59 10.73 14.66
CA ASP A 608 -22.79 9.51 14.87
C ASP A 608 -22.73 8.50 13.69
N SER A 609 -22.62 8.96 12.44
CA SER A 609 -22.42 8.11 11.25
C SER A 609 -21.27 7.09 11.41
N GLU A 610 -20.17 7.48 12.04
CA GLU A 610 -19.03 6.61 12.34
C GLU A 610 -19.42 5.41 13.23
N GLN A 611 -20.27 5.63 14.25
CA GLN A 611 -20.75 4.55 15.11
C GLN A 611 -21.60 3.54 14.33
N LEU A 612 -22.41 4.03 13.38
CA LEU A 612 -23.22 3.16 12.53
C LEU A 612 -22.33 2.34 11.59
N ILE A 613 -21.32 2.95 10.96
CA ILE A 613 -20.35 2.25 10.11
C ILE A 613 -19.64 1.13 10.89
N HIS A 614 -19.25 1.40 12.13
CA HIS A 614 -18.59 0.40 12.99
C HIS A 614 -19.47 -0.81 13.35
N THR A 615 -20.79 -0.73 13.16
CA THR A 615 -21.66 -1.91 13.31
C THR A 615 -21.47 -2.91 12.17
N GLY A 616 -21.01 -2.47 10.99
CA GLY A 616 -20.96 -3.28 9.77
C GLY A 616 -22.32 -3.46 9.06
N LEU A 617 -23.41 -2.96 9.65
CA LEU A 617 -24.77 -3.02 9.07
C LEU A 617 -25.04 -1.89 8.08
N VAL A 618 -24.23 -0.84 8.12
CA VAL A 618 -24.17 0.21 7.09
C VAL A 618 -22.71 0.44 6.68
N GLY A 619 -22.51 1.00 5.49
CA GLY A 619 -21.17 1.32 5.00
C GLY A 619 -21.19 2.38 3.92
N MET A 620 -19.99 2.86 3.57
CA MET A 620 -19.81 3.87 2.52
C MET A 620 -19.71 3.20 1.15
N LYS A 621 -20.52 3.64 0.19
CA LYS A 621 -20.43 3.26 -1.24
C LYS A 621 -20.62 4.52 -2.08
N GLN A 622 -19.62 4.87 -2.90
CA GLN A 622 -19.62 6.11 -3.71
C GLN A 622 -19.94 7.36 -2.87
N ASP A 623 -19.21 7.54 -1.75
CA ASP A 623 -19.36 8.65 -0.80
C ASP A 623 -20.75 8.80 -0.16
N LYS A 624 -21.56 7.74 -0.22
CA LYS A 624 -22.88 7.68 0.39
C LYS A 624 -22.94 6.59 1.43
N LEU A 625 -23.59 6.87 2.55
CA LEU A 625 -23.88 5.86 3.56
C LEU A 625 -25.05 5.00 3.07
N VAL A 626 -24.88 3.69 3.08
CA VAL A 626 -25.84 2.73 2.51
C VAL A 626 -26.20 1.68 3.55
N MET A 627 -27.50 1.43 3.68
CA MET A 627 -28.05 0.24 4.35
C MET A 627 -28.59 -0.74 3.30
N PRO A 628 -27.95 -1.90 3.11
CA PRO A 628 -28.35 -2.87 2.09
C PRO A 628 -29.76 -3.46 2.31
N PRO A 629 -30.49 -3.84 1.24
CA PRO A 629 -31.75 -4.57 1.34
C PRO A 629 -31.72 -5.80 2.26
N LEU A 630 -30.63 -6.58 2.23
CA LEU A 630 -30.39 -7.70 3.14
C LEU A 630 -30.47 -7.27 4.62
N VAL A 631 -29.87 -6.14 4.97
CA VAL A 631 -29.85 -5.65 6.35
C VAL A 631 -31.25 -5.24 6.78
N ILE A 632 -31.99 -4.55 5.91
CA ILE A 632 -33.39 -4.15 6.14
C ILE A 632 -34.27 -5.38 6.39
N GLU A 633 -34.13 -6.42 5.56
CA GLU A 633 -34.86 -7.69 5.71
C GLU A 633 -34.60 -8.30 7.09
N VAL A 634 -33.33 -8.34 7.54
CA VAL A 634 -32.96 -8.89 8.85
C VAL A 634 -33.49 -8.05 10.00
N VAL A 635 -33.34 -6.72 9.94
CA VAL A 635 -33.80 -5.82 11.02
C VAL A 635 -35.33 -5.92 11.18
N ASN A 636 -36.08 -5.86 10.08
CA ASN A 636 -37.55 -5.92 10.11
C ASN A 636 -38.09 -7.31 10.48
N SER A 637 -37.36 -8.39 10.16
CA SER A 637 -37.75 -9.76 10.54
C SER A 637 -37.41 -10.11 11.99
N PHE A 638 -36.52 -9.36 12.63
CA PHE A 638 -36.05 -9.60 13.99
C PHE A 638 -36.00 -8.31 14.82
N PRO A 639 -37.14 -7.61 15.02
CA PRO A 639 -37.20 -6.36 15.78
C PRO A 639 -36.72 -6.53 17.22
#